data_AF-A0A8X7XYB3-F1
#
_entry.id   AF-A0A8X7XYB3-F1
#
_cell.length_a   1.000
_cell.length_b   1.000
_cell.length_c   1.000
_cell.angle_alpha   90.00
_cell.angle_beta   90.00
_cell.angle_gamma   90.00
#
_symmetry.space_group_name_H-M   'P 1'
#
loop_
_entity.id
_entity.type
_entity.pdbx_description
1 polymer ?
#
loop_
_entity_poly.entity_id
_entity_poly.type
_entity_poly.pdbx_seq_one_letter_code
_entity_poly.pdbx_strand_id
1 'polypeptide(L)'
;MVSRITIIILFHVFLSLKLHPAKAQAWIKAGYWFSGSDLPISDINSTLYTHLICAFAGLNSSSYHLSISSSDDPLFSAFTNTVKQKNPSITTLLSIGGGSTNYSTLSAMAGNSTYRKSFIDDSIKIARHYGFQGLDFSWVSASTSDNMDSMGTLFEEWRAAIALEGRNSSLSELILTAAVQYSPRLDSGSFPIDSIRKNLNWTHVLAFDYFMPTWANYTAAFAALYDPDSDLNTDFGIRAWINGGLPASKLVLGLPFYGYAWKLASPNENAIGAPATGPAVTEDGSMSYKVINNYFKANGRVDPIYNSTYVVNYGIVGSTWISFDGVDVVRTKVSYAKEKALLGYVVWQVSQDDNWVLSQAAGGVDSGGGVDPKHEGRPKSRILSIILPTTAAVIILLGLAFYFIRIRILKSKSKETKLKVNNAAAAGDFESNNPDLIEYRFMEIWNHLQEWTVSGQEIAVKKLSKSSSQGFDEFKNEVMLTARLQHVNLVKVLGFCVGREEKVLVYEYMPKKSLDCYLYDEQEANTGRVVGTFGYVPPEYVRNGVYSIKSDVYSFGVVLLHIISGKKNGSLYGSGENLSLLEYAYELWKDGKGMEIMDPSLDDTLSSCKLIKCLQIALLCVQENSIDRPSMLEVSSMLKNETAIVTIPKRPAFSVRTDEDDENRRDQLHLEICSVDDATISQVVGR
;
A
#
# COMPACT_ATOMS: atom_id res chain seq x y z
N MET A 1 49.61 -27.36 2.96
CA MET A 1 48.81 -28.04 3.99
C MET A 1 47.85 -27.08 4.71
N VAL A 2 48.29 -25.85 5.04
CA VAL A 2 47.47 -24.81 5.69
C VAL A 2 46.19 -24.43 4.94
N SER A 3 46.23 -24.29 3.61
CA SER A 3 45.04 -23.90 2.80
C SER A 3 43.91 -24.94 2.80
N ARG A 4 44.19 -26.23 3.00
CA ARG A 4 43.15 -27.27 3.09
C ARG A 4 42.45 -27.26 4.45
N ILE A 5 43.18 -26.92 5.52
CA ILE A 5 42.64 -26.83 6.88
C ILE A 5 41.74 -25.59 7.01
N THR A 6 42.10 -24.46 6.40
CA THR A 6 41.26 -23.26 6.39
C THR A 6 39.93 -23.46 5.67
N ILE A 7 39.91 -24.23 4.57
CA ILE A 7 38.68 -24.53 3.83
C ILE A 7 37.76 -25.46 4.64
N ILE A 8 38.31 -26.46 5.34
CA ILE A 8 37.51 -27.37 6.16
C ILE A 8 36.92 -26.64 7.38
N ILE A 9 37.66 -25.72 8.00
CA ILE A 9 37.18 -24.87 9.09
C ILE A 9 36.11 -23.89 8.58
N LEU A 10 36.29 -23.26 7.42
CA LEU A 10 35.25 -22.40 6.82
C LEU A 10 33.98 -23.20 6.50
N PHE A 11 34.13 -24.44 6.02
CA PHE A 11 32.99 -25.31 5.69
C PHE A 11 32.22 -25.74 6.94
N HIS A 12 32.91 -25.99 8.07
CA HIS A 12 32.27 -26.30 9.35
C HIS A 12 31.63 -25.07 9.99
N VAL A 13 32.22 -23.88 9.85
CA VAL A 13 31.59 -22.61 10.30
C VAL A 13 30.33 -22.31 9.47
N PHE A 14 30.35 -22.53 8.16
CA PHE A 14 29.16 -22.39 7.31
C PHE A 14 28.07 -23.43 7.59
N LEU A 15 28.44 -24.67 7.97
CA LEU A 15 27.45 -25.70 8.36
C LEU A 15 26.89 -25.49 9.78
N SER A 16 27.61 -24.74 10.64
CA SER A 16 27.19 -24.39 12.01
C SER A 16 26.34 -23.13 12.07
N LEU A 17 26.42 -22.26 11.06
CA LEU A 17 25.47 -21.19 10.83
C LEU A 17 24.18 -21.78 10.26
N LYS A 18 23.29 -22.24 11.14
CA LYS A 18 21.85 -22.26 10.84
C LYS A 18 21.39 -20.81 10.62
N LEU A 19 21.75 -20.23 9.49
CA LEU A 19 21.03 -19.12 8.89
C LEU A 19 19.64 -19.68 8.59
N HIS A 20 18.76 -19.59 9.59
CA HIS A 20 17.35 -19.63 9.32
C HIS A 20 17.13 -18.53 8.28
N PRO A 21 16.63 -18.85 7.07
CA PRO A 21 16.12 -17.80 6.22
C PRO A 21 15.15 -17.04 7.10
N ALA A 22 15.33 -15.73 7.27
CA ALA A 22 14.29 -14.90 7.87
C ALA A 22 13.04 -15.19 7.03
N LYS A 23 12.12 -16.00 7.57
CA LYS A 23 10.83 -16.25 6.93
C LYS A 23 10.23 -14.86 6.80
N ALA A 24 10.13 -14.34 5.58
CA ALA A 24 9.28 -13.20 5.32
C ALA A 24 7.93 -13.54 5.96
N GLN A 25 7.48 -12.72 6.92
CA GLN A 25 6.24 -12.99 7.63
C GLN A 25 5.13 -13.04 6.58
N ALA A 26 4.53 -14.22 6.39
CA ALA A 26 3.50 -14.41 5.38
C ALA A 26 2.31 -13.50 5.70
N TRP A 27 1.84 -12.78 4.69
CA TRP A 27 0.69 -11.87 4.81
C TRP A 27 -0.54 -12.62 5.34
N ILE A 28 -1.17 -12.10 6.38
CA ILE A 28 -2.23 -12.81 7.11
C ILE A 28 -3.52 -12.80 6.29
N LYS A 29 -4.00 -14.00 5.96
CA LYS A 29 -5.35 -14.26 5.46
C LYS A 29 -6.09 -15.03 6.53
N ALA A 30 -6.91 -14.37 7.32
CA ALA A 30 -7.63 -14.98 8.43
C ALA A 30 -9.14 -15.05 8.17
N GLY A 31 -9.82 -15.99 8.81
CA GLY A 31 -11.28 -16.09 8.74
C GLY A 31 -11.90 -16.70 9.98
N TYR A 32 -12.99 -16.09 10.43
CA TYR A 32 -13.80 -16.62 11.52
C TYR A 32 -14.72 -17.72 11.05
N TRP A 33 -14.79 -18.81 11.81
CA TRP A 33 -15.85 -19.79 11.76
C TRP A 33 -16.54 -19.84 13.10
N PHE A 34 -17.86 -19.66 13.10
CA PHE A 34 -18.70 -19.68 14.29
C PHE A 34 -19.45 -21.02 14.37
N SER A 35 -19.48 -21.64 15.56
CA SER A 35 -20.14 -22.95 15.73
C SER A 35 -21.64 -22.94 15.50
N GLY A 36 -22.31 -21.80 15.69
CA GLY A 36 -23.71 -21.61 15.33
C GLY A 36 -23.94 -21.33 13.84
N SER A 37 -22.90 -21.36 12.99
CA SER A 37 -23.06 -21.19 11.54
C SER A 37 -23.59 -22.45 10.86
N ASP A 38 -24.17 -22.27 9.67
CA ASP A 38 -24.70 -23.36 8.84
C ASP A 38 -23.63 -24.07 7.99
N LEU A 39 -22.35 -23.71 8.15
CA LEU A 39 -21.24 -24.30 7.39
C LEU A 39 -20.54 -25.39 8.21
N PRO A 40 -20.59 -26.67 7.79
CA PRO A 40 -19.81 -27.73 8.42
C PRO A 40 -18.30 -27.47 8.35
N ILE A 41 -17.55 -27.85 9.39
CA ILE A 41 -16.09 -27.62 9.44
C ILE A 41 -15.37 -28.34 8.28
N SER A 42 -15.87 -29.50 7.88
CA SER A 42 -15.35 -30.28 6.74
C SER A 42 -15.42 -29.51 5.42
N ASP A 43 -16.34 -28.57 5.30
CA ASP A 43 -16.64 -27.89 4.05
C ASP A 43 -15.83 -26.61 3.89
N ILE A 44 -15.24 -26.11 4.99
CA ILE A 44 -14.35 -24.95 4.97
C ILE A 44 -13.23 -25.16 3.94
N ASN A 45 -13.04 -24.21 3.03
CA ASN A 45 -11.91 -24.20 2.10
C ASN A 45 -10.68 -23.55 2.75
N SER A 46 -10.03 -24.29 3.65
CA SER A 46 -8.88 -23.79 4.42
C SER A 46 -7.65 -23.43 3.56
N THR A 47 -7.62 -23.80 2.28
CA THR A 47 -6.52 -23.42 1.37
C THR A 47 -6.49 -21.93 1.01
N LEU A 48 -7.62 -21.23 1.19
CA LEU A 48 -7.74 -19.79 0.97
C LEU A 48 -7.20 -18.94 2.13
N TYR A 49 -6.88 -19.60 3.25
CA TYR A 49 -6.53 -18.96 4.51
C TYR A 49 -5.15 -19.41 5.00
N THR A 50 -4.51 -18.52 5.76
CA THR A 50 -3.32 -18.80 6.55
C THR A 50 -3.67 -19.10 8.01
N HIS A 51 -4.74 -18.47 8.49
CA HIS A 51 -5.23 -18.59 9.86
C HIS A 51 -6.75 -18.81 9.83
N LEU A 52 -7.24 -19.71 10.68
CA LEU A 52 -8.68 -19.87 10.91
C LEU A 52 -8.98 -19.72 12.40
N ILE A 53 -10.01 -18.97 12.72
CA ILE A 53 -10.36 -18.61 14.09
C ILE A 53 -11.70 -19.29 14.43
N CYS A 54 -11.67 -20.21 15.40
CA CYS A 54 -12.85 -20.94 15.88
C CYS A 54 -13.53 -20.13 16.98
N ALA A 55 -14.75 -19.68 16.72
CA ALA A 55 -15.53 -18.78 17.57
C ALA A 55 -16.81 -19.46 18.10
N PHE A 56 -17.24 -19.23 19.35
CA PHE A 56 -16.53 -18.61 20.47
C PHE A 56 -16.56 -19.55 21.67
N ALA A 57 -15.46 -19.61 22.42
CA ALA A 57 -15.51 -20.08 23.80
C ALA A 57 -16.11 -18.98 24.70
N GLY A 58 -16.94 -19.39 25.64
CA GLY A 58 -17.61 -18.51 26.60
C GLY A 58 -16.90 -18.45 27.95
N LEU A 59 -17.54 -17.74 28.88
CA LEU A 59 -17.12 -17.66 30.28
C LEU A 59 -18.27 -18.10 31.17
N ASN A 60 -17.96 -18.87 32.21
CA ASN A 60 -18.93 -19.13 33.27
C ASN A 60 -19.12 -17.84 34.11
N SER A 61 -20.35 -17.35 34.21
CA SER A 61 -20.65 -16.08 34.87
C SER A 61 -20.42 -16.08 36.39
N SER A 62 -20.29 -17.24 37.03
CA SER A 62 -20.07 -17.37 38.47
C SER A 62 -18.62 -17.67 38.82
N SER A 63 -17.96 -18.50 38.03
CA SER A 63 -16.58 -18.93 38.31
C SER A 63 -15.53 -18.17 37.49
N TYR A 64 -15.93 -17.50 36.41
CA TYR A 64 -15.05 -16.80 35.45
C TYR A 64 -14.02 -17.70 34.75
N HIS A 65 -14.19 -19.02 34.89
CA HIS A 65 -13.45 -20.02 34.13
C HIS A 65 -13.96 -20.08 32.68
N LEU A 66 -13.06 -20.41 31.76
CA LEU A 66 -13.42 -20.56 30.35
C LEU A 66 -14.35 -21.76 30.19
N SER A 67 -15.41 -21.60 29.39
CA SER A 67 -16.41 -22.64 29.16
C SER A 67 -16.65 -22.86 27.68
N ILE A 68 -16.79 -24.12 27.29
CA ILE A 68 -17.25 -24.55 25.98
C ILE A 68 -18.51 -25.37 26.23
N SER A 69 -19.59 -25.05 25.50
CA SER A 69 -20.86 -25.72 25.68
C SER A 69 -20.73 -27.20 25.27
N SER A 70 -21.55 -28.08 25.83
CA SER A 70 -21.55 -29.49 25.43
C SER A 70 -21.89 -29.71 23.96
N SER A 71 -22.64 -28.78 23.36
CA SER A 71 -22.92 -28.77 21.91
C SER A 71 -21.71 -28.34 21.07
N ASP A 72 -20.87 -27.44 21.59
CA ASP A 72 -19.70 -26.93 20.87
C ASP A 72 -18.45 -27.79 21.06
N ASP A 73 -18.33 -28.52 22.17
CA ASP A 73 -17.20 -29.41 22.49
C ASP A 73 -16.76 -30.35 21.35
N PRO A 74 -17.68 -31.13 20.71
CA PRO A 74 -17.29 -31.99 19.60
C PRO A 74 -16.82 -31.20 18.37
N LEU A 75 -17.33 -29.98 18.17
CA LEU A 75 -16.94 -29.13 17.04
C LEU A 75 -15.55 -28.54 17.27
N PHE A 76 -15.29 -28.01 18.47
CA PHE A 76 -14.02 -27.37 18.83
C PHE A 76 -12.88 -28.39 18.87
N SER A 77 -13.13 -29.59 19.42
CA SER A 77 -12.15 -30.68 19.46
C SER A 77 -11.78 -31.19 18.06
N ALA A 78 -12.74 -31.22 17.12
CA ALA A 78 -12.50 -31.67 15.75
C ALA A 78 -11.92 -30.58 14.84
N PHE A 79 -12.05 -29.30 15.21
CA PHE A 79 -11.83 -28.16 14.32
C PHE A 79 -10.45 -28.19 13.65
N THR A 80 -9.39 -28.18 14.45
CA THR A 80 -8.01 -28.08 13.96
C THR A 80 -7.64 -29.24 13.04
N ASN A 81 -7.98 -30.47 13.45
CA ASN A 81 -7.66 -31.65 12.66
C ASN A 81 -8.41 -31.66 11.34
N THR A 82 -9.68 -31.24 11.34
CA THR A 82 -10.52 -31.23 10.14
C THR A 82 -10.03 -30.22 9.11
N VAL A 83 -9.77 -28.96 9.50
CA VAL A 83 -9.32 -27.93 8.54
C VAL A 83 -7.91 -28.21 8.01
N LYS A 84 -7.07 -28.91 8.79
CA LYS A 84 -5.74 -29.36 8.36
C LYS A 84 -5.76 -30.46 7.32
N GLN A 85 -6.86 -31.19 7.14
CA GLN A 85 -6.97 -32.19 6.07
C GLN A 85 -6.86 -31.55 4.68
N LYS A 86 -7.41 -30.33 4.50
CA LYS A 86 -7.33 -29.58 3.24
C LYS A 86 -6.11 -28.66 3.15
N ASN A 87 -5.65 -28.10 4.28
CA ASN A 87 -4.47 -27.25 4.35
C ASN A 87 -3.61 -27.62 5.57
N PRO A 88 -2.62 -28.51 5.43
CA PRO A 88 -1.77 -28.93 6.54
C PRO A 88 -0.95 -27.80 7.18
N SER A 89 -0.78 -26.68 6.47
CA SER A 89 -0.02 -25.50 6.93
C SER A 89 -0.86 -24.46 7.67
N ILE A 90 -2.19 -24.64 7.74
CA ILE A 90 -3.09 -23.69 8.41
C ILE A 90 -2.79 -23.61 9.90
N THR A 91 -2.82 -22.39 10.42
CA THR A 91 -2.76 -22.11 11.85
C THR A 91 -4.18 -21.90 12.39
N THR A 92 -4.54 -22.55 13.49
CA THR A 92 -5.87 -22.39 14.11
C THR A 92 -5.80 -21.65 15.44
N LEU A 93 -6.74 -20.74 15.66
CA LEU A 93 -6.89 -19.97 16.91
C LEU A 93 -8.25 -20.26 17.55
N LEU A 94 -8.28 -20.28 18.88
CA LEU A 94 -9.50 -20.30 19.67
C LEU A 94 -9.90 -18.86 20.02
N SER A 95 -11.07 -18.41 19.59
CA SER A 95 -11.61 -17.10 19.97
C SER A 95 -12.49 -17.19 21.20
N ILE A 96 -12.36 -16.20 22.07
CA ILE A 96 -13.03 -16.13 23.36
C ILE A 96 -13.82 -14.81 23.43
N GLY A 97 -15.08 -14.89 23.82
CA GLY A 97 -15.98 -13.74 23.93
C GLY A 97 -16.98 -13.65 22.77
N GLY A 98 -16.93 -12.58 22.00
CA GLY A 98 -17.89 -12.26 20.93
C GLY A 98 -19.03 -11.35 21.41
N GLY A 99 -19.83 -10.86 20.45
CA GLY A 99 -20.88 -9.86 20.71
C GLY A 99 -22.01 -10.32 21.64
N SER A 100 -22.23 -11.62 21.77
CA SER A 100 -23.26 -12.21 22.65
C SER A 100 -22.77 -12.46 24.08
N THR A 101 -21.48 -12.27 24.38
CA THR A 101 -20.95 -12.51 25.73
C THR A 101 -21.37 -11.41 26.69
N ASN A 102 -21.77 -11.80 27.90
CA ASN A 102 -22.23 -10.87 28.93
C ASN A 102 -21.12 -9.87 29.32
N TYR A 103 -21.41 -8.57 29.12
CA TYR A 103 -20.49 -7.47 29.43
C TYR A 103 -19.99 -7.52 30.88
N SER A 104 -20.89 -7.70 31.85
CA SER A 104 -20.55 -7.72 33.28
C SER A 104 -19.62 -8.87 33.63
N THR A 105 -19.78 -10.03 32.98
CA THR A 105 -18.90 -11.18 33.18
C THR A 105 -17.48 -10.91 32.68
N LEU A 106 -17.31 -10.39 31.46
CA LEU A 106 -15.98 -10.05 30.93
C LEU A 106 -15.33 -8.92 31.72
N SER A 107 -16.11 -7.90 32.10
CA SER A 107 -15.65 -6.78 32.93
C SER A 107 -15.14 -7.25 34.29
N ALA A 108 -15.90 -8.11 34.98
CA ALA A 108 -15.48 -8.68 36.26
C ALA A 108 -14.24 -9.58 36.14
N MET A 109 -14.17 -10.42 35.09
CA MET A 109 -13.01 -11.27 34.82
C MET A 109 -11.76 -10.41 34.60
N ALA A 110 -11.83 -9.40 33.73
CA ALA A 110 -10.69 -8.54 33.42
C ALA A 110 -10.29 -7.67 34.62
N GLY A 111 -11.25 -7.20 35.43
CA GLY A 111 -11.00 -6.30 36.56
C GLY A 111 -10.37 -6.94 37.80
N ASN A 112 -10.29 -8.27 37.87
CA ASN A 112 -9.80 -8.99 39.06
C ASN A 112 -8.61 -9.91 38.74
N SER A 113 -7.48 -9.74 39.43
CA SER A 113 -6.25 -10.51 39.16
C SER A 113 -6.40 -12.03 39.35
N THR A 114 -7.20 -12.48 40.31
CA THR A 114 -7.47 -13.91 40.52
C THR A 114 -8.27 -14.48 39.36
N TYR A 115 -9.29 -13.75 38.88
CA TYR A 115 -10.11 -14.21 37.76
C TYR A 115 -9.34 -14.17 36.44
N ARG A 116 -8.55 -13.11 36.19
CA ARG A 116 -7.63 -13.07 35.05
C ARG A 116 -6.68 -14.26 35.05
N LYS A 117 -6.08 -14.59 36.19
CA LYS A 117 -5.18 -15.75 36.30
C LYS A 117 -5.89 -17.06 35.94
N SER A 118 -7.05 -17.34 36.52
CA SER A 118 -7.82 -18.56 36.20
C SER A 118 -8.20 -18.61 34.72
N PHE A 119 -8.68 -17.50 34.18
CA PHE A 119 -9.03 -17.35 32.78
C PHE A 119 -7.84 -17.61 31.84
N ILE A 120 -6.69 -17.00 32.11
CA ILE A 120 -5.46 -17.18 31.34
C ILE A 120 -5.02 -18.65 31.38
N ASP A 121 -4.95 -19.25 32.57
CA ASP A 121 -4.49 -20.63 32.75
C ASP A 121 -5.42 -21.62 32.01
N ASP A 122 -6.74 -21.43 32.11
CA ASP A 122 -7.74 -22.23 31.39
C ASP A 122 -7.63 -22.08 29.87
N SER A 123 -7.50 -20.84 29.38
CA SER A 123 -7.43 -20.57 27.94
C SER A 123 -6.24 -21.27 27.29
N ILE A 124 -5.07 -21.23 27.93
CA ILE A 124 -3.86 -21.91 27.46
C ILE A 124 -4.09 -23.42 27.49
N LYS A 125 -4.62 -23.96 28.60
CA LYS A 125 -4.90 -25.39 28.75
C LYS A 125 -5.87 -25.90 27.67
N ILE A 126 -6.97 -25.19 27.45
CA ILE A 126 -7.99 -25.57 26.47
C ILE A 126 -7.47 -25.44 25.04
N ALA A 127 -6.76 -24.36 24.71
CA ALA A 127 -6.13 -24.21 23.40
C ALA A 127 -5.20 -25.38 23.09
N ARG A 128 -4.35 -25.77 24.04
CA ARG A 128 -3.47 -26.95 23.88
C ARG A 128 -4.26 -28.25 23.79
N HIS A 129 -5.29 -28.43 24.62
CA HIS A 129 -6.10 -29.64 24.66
C HIS A 129 -6.78 -29.94 23.32
N TYR A 130 -7.39 -28.94 22.68
CA TYR A 130 -8.01 -29.08 21.36
C TYR A 130 -7.04 -28.81 20.20
N GLY A 131 -5.74 -28.67 20.50
CA GLY A 131 -4.69 -28.55 19.52
C GLY A 131 -4.67 -27.21 18.75
N PHE A 132 -5.27 -26.13 19.26
CA PHE A 132 -5.11 -24.78 18.70
C PHE A 132 -3.67 -24.27 18.84
N GLN A 133 -3.24 -23.43 17.90
CA GLN A 133 -1.92 -22.80 17.88
C GLN A 133 -1.95 -21.34 18.38
N GLY A 134 -3.13 -20.82 18.71
CA GLY A 134 -3.24 -19.51 19.32
C GLY A 134 -4.59 -19.25 19.97
N LEU A 135 -4.66 -18.08 20.57
CA LEU A 135 -5.77 -17.54 21.32
C LEU A 135 -6.14 -16.18 20.72
N ASP A 136 -7.44 -15.93 20.65
CA ASP A 136 -7.99 -14.69 20.16
C ASP A 136 -9.02 -14.15 21.17
N PHE A 137 -8.91 -12.87 21.50
CA PHE A 137 -9.78 -12.22 22.47
C PHE A 137 -10.73 -11.23 21.79
N SER A 138 -12.03 -11.45 21.91
CA SER A 138 -13.06 -10.62 21.27
C SER A 138 -13.99 -10.03 22.32
N TRP A 139 -13.64 -8.86 22.85
CA TRP A 139 -14.49 -8.10 23.79
C TRP A 139 -14.95 -6.78 23.18
N VAL A 140 -15.83 -6.88 22.18
CA VAL A 140 -16.29 -5.74 21.38
C VAL A 140 -17.13 -4.72 22.15
N SER A 141 -17.77 -5.14 23.25
CA SER A 141 -18.63 -4.31 24.10
C SER A 141 -17.88 -3.48 25.15
N ALA A 142 -16.55 -3.63 25.26
CA ALA A 142 -15.74 -2.85 26.20
C ALA A 142 -15.68 -1.38 25.77
N SER A 143 -16.11 -0.46 26.64
CA SER A 143 -16.23 0.97 26.29
C SER A 143 -15.71 1.95 27.36
N THR A 144 -15.39 1.46 28.57
CA THR A 144 -14.97 2.31 29.70
C THR A 144 -13.46 2.33 29.90
N SER A 145 -12.93 3.40 30.51
CA SER A 145 -11.50 3.51 30.84
C SER A 145 -11.04 2.34 31.73
N ASP A 146 -11.81 1.98 32.74
CA ASP A 146 -11.50 0.85 33.63
C ASP A 146 -11.40 -0.48 32.88
N ASN A 147 -12.25 -0.69 31.85
CA ASN A 147 -12.16 -1.86 30.98
C ASN A 147 -10.89 -1.84 30.14
N MET A 148 -10.47 -0.67 29.65
CA MET A 148 -9.25 -0.54 28.86
C MET A 148 -7.99 -0.80 29.70
N ASP A 149 -7.93 -0.26 30.92
CA ASP A 149 -6.83 -0.52 31.86
C ASP A 149 -6.76 -2.00 32.26
N SER A 150 -7.93 -2.60 32.54
CA SER A 150 -8.05 -4.02 32.85
C SER A 150 -7.65 -4.90 31.66
N MET A 151 -8.04 -4.54 30.44
CA MET A 151 -7.66 -5.22 29.20
C MET A 151 -6.15 -5.14 28.96
N GLY A 152 -5.54 -3.96 29.20
CA GLY A 152 -4.11 -3.77 29.11
C GLY A 152 -3.34 -4.69 30.07
N THR A 153 -3.79 -4.75 31.32
CA THR A 153 -3.23 -5.64 32.36
C THR A 153 -3.41 -7.11 31.99
N LEU A 154 -4.59 -7.49 31.50
CA LEU A 154 -4.88 -8.83 31.04
C LEU A 154 -3.91 -9.27 29.94
N PHE A 155 -3.67 -8.44 28.92
CA PHE A 155 -2.74 -8.81 27.85
C PHE A 155 -1.29 -8.96 28.31
N GLU A 156 -0.83 -8.16 29.28
CA GLU A 156 0.49 -8.29 29.88
C GLU A 156 0.64 -9.63 30.61
N GLU A 157 -0.30 -9.95 31.50
CA GLU A 157 -0.31 -11.21 32.24
C GLU A 157 -0.44 -12.43 31.31
N TRP A 158 -1.28 -12.33 30.28
CA TRP A 158 -1.54 -13.41 29.34
C TRP A 158 -0.32 -13.70 28.47
N ARG A 159 0.36 -12.67 27.96
CA ARG A 159 1.62 -12.83 27.22
C ARG A 159 2.70 -13.46 28.10
N ALA A 160 2.82 -13.03 29.36
CA ALA A 160 3.79 -13.59 30.29
C ALA A 160 3.52 -15.10 30.55
N ALA A 161 2.25 -15.47 30.74
CA ALA A 161 1.86 -16.86 30.96
C ALA A 161 2.10 -17.75 29.73
N ILE A 162 1.81 -17.26 28.51
CA ILE A 162 2.09 -17.97 27.25
C ILE A 162 3.61 -18.20 27.09
N ALA A 163 4.42 -17.17 27.37
CA ALA A 163 5.88 -17.29 27.28
C ALA A 163 6.44 -18.27 28.32
N LEU A 164 5.85 -18.32 29.52
CA LEU A 164 6.23 -19.28 30.55
C LEU A 164 5.85 -20.72 30.17
N GLU A 165 4.64 -20.92 29.64
CA GLU A 165 4.18 -22.24 29.18
C GLU A 165 5.06 -22.78 28.07
N GLY A 166 5.34 -21.98 27.03
CA GLY A 166 6.18 -22.41 25.90
C GLY A 166 7.60 -22.80 26.32
N ARG A 167 8.20 -22.09 27.29
CA ARG A 167 9.51 -22.46 27.86
C ARG A 167 9.45 -23.78 28.63
N ASN A 168 8.39 -24.01 29.40
CA ASN A 168 8.24 -25.20 30.24
C ASN A 168 7.91 -26.45 29.42
N SER A 169 7.13 -26.31 28.34
CA SER A 169 6.69 -27.44 27.50
C SER A 169 7.59 -27.71 26.30
N SER A 170 8.57 -26.84 26.01
CA SER A 170 9.36 -26.84 24.76
C SER A 170 8.49 -26.75 23.49
N LEU A 171 7.24 -26.33 23.62
CA LEU A 171 6.33 -26.07 22.50
C LEU A 171 6.52 -24.63 22.01
N SER A 172 6.15 -24.38 20.76
CA SER A 172 6.06 -23.01 20.25
C SER A 172 5.02 -22.22 21.05
N GLU A 173 5.36 -20.98 21.43
CA GLU A 173 4.41 -20.06 22.09
C GLU A 173 3.11 -19.95 21.29
N LEU A 174 1.98 -19.88 22.01
CA LEU A 174 0.69 -19.60 21.40
C LEU A 174 0.70 -18.19 20.79
N ILE A 175 0.10 -18.07 19.60
CA ILE A 175 -0.24 -16.76 19.03
C ILE A 175 -1.31 -16.13 19.93
N LEU A 176 -1.22 -14.82 20.18
CA LEU A 176 -2.23 -14.07 20.94
C LEU A 176 -2.69 -12.87 20.11
N THR A 177 -4.00 -12.80 19.84
CA THR A 177 -4.62 -11.75 19.03
C THR A 177 -5.86 -11.19 19.72
N ALA A 178 -6.37 -10.07 19.21
CA ALA A 178 -7.64 -9.54 19.67
C ALA A 178 -8.42 -8.85 18.53
N ALA A 179 -9.74 -8.97 18.62
CA ALA A 179 -10.69 -8.16 17.86
C ALA A 179 -10.84 -6.80 18.54
N VAL A 180 -10.65 -5.72 17.78
CA VAL A 180 -10.77 -4.35 18.28
C VAL A 180 -11.72 -3.53 17.43
N GLN A 181 -12.29 -2.47 18.01
CA GLN A 181 -13.17 -1.56 17.28
C GLN A 181 -12.41 -0.80 16.17
N TYR A 182 -13.15 -0.24 15.22
CA TYR A 182 -12.58 0.46 14.08
C TYR A 182 -11.61 1.58 14.47
N SER A 183 -11.90 2.27 15.59
CA SER A 183 -11.09 3.34 16.16
C SER A 183 -10.54 2.94 17.53
N PRO A 184 -9.32 3.37 17.90
CA PRO A 184 -8.81 3.19 19.26
C PRO A 184 -9.47 4.14 20.27
N ARG A 185 -10.16 5.18 19.82
CA ARG A 185 -10.81 6.19 20.67
C ARG A 185 -12.22 5.73 21.01
N LEU A 186 -12.57 5.85 22.29
CA LEU A 186 -13.89 5.54 22.83
C LEU A 186 -14.49 6.80 23.44
N ASP A 187 -15.81 6.80 23.68
CA ASP A 187 -16.49 7.89 24.39
C ASP A 187 -15.86 8.17 25.76
N SER A 188 -15.41 7.10 26.42
CA SER A 188 -14.73 7.15 27.72
C SER A 188 -13.40 6.39 27.69
N GLY A 189 -12.38 7.02 27.10
CA GLY A 189 -10.99 6.54 27.11
C GLY A 189 -10.48 6.09 25.75
N SER A 190 -9.49 5.21 25.75
CA SER A 190 -8.93 4.63 24.54
C SER A 190 -8.43 3.22 24.79
N PHE A 191 -8.39 2.41 23.75
CA PHE A 191 -7.76 1.10 23.83
C PHE A 191 -6.32 1.18 24.36
N PRO A 192 -5.83 0.14 25.08
CA PRO A 192 -4.49 0.14 25.68
C PRO A 192 -3.42 -0.14 24.62
N ILE A 193 -3.17 0.85 23.73
CA ILE A 193 -2.31 0.71 22.55
C ILE A 193 -0.91 0.19 22.91
N ASP A 194 -0.32 0.70 23.99
CA ASP A 194 1.02 0.29 24.41
C ASP A 194 1.07 -1.18 24.86
N SER A 195 0.05 -1.66 25.58
CA SER A 195 -0.06 -3.07 25.96
C SER A 195 -0.31 -3.94 24.73
N ILE A 196 -1.24 -3.55 23.86
CA ILE A 196 -1.50 -4.23 22.57
C ILE A 196 -0.19 -4.36 21.76
N ARG A 197 0.55 -3.26 21.61
CA ARG A 197 1.82 -3.21 20.87
C ARG A 197 2.88 -4.12 21.48
N LYS A 198 2.93 -4.31 22.79
CA LYS A 198 3.92 -5.20 23.43
C LYS A 198 3.49 -6.66 23.42
N ASN A 199 2.20 -6.93 23.65
CA ASN A 199 1.72 -8.24 24.07
C ASN A 199 0.99 -9.04 22.99
N LEU A 200 0.36 -8.39 22.01
CA LEU A 200 -0.36 -9.11 20.95
C LEU A 200 0.53 -9.34 19.73
N ASN A 201 0.35 -10.46 19.03
CA ASN A 201 0.99 -10.70 17.74
C ASN A 201 0.44 -9.72 16.69
N TRP A 202 -0.88 -9.55 16.66
CA TRP A 202 -1.58 -8.51 15.91
C TRP A 202 -2.97 -8.27 16.52
N THR A 203 -3.61 -7.18 16.13
CA THR A 203 -5.03 -6.95 16.31
C THR A 203 -5.71 -6.95 14.95
N HIS A 204 -6.95 -7.40 14.91
CA HIS A 204 -7.76 -7.18 13.73
C HIS A 204 -8.86 -6.17 14.02
N VAL A 205 -8.94 -5.17 13.15
CA VAL A 205 -9.78 -3.98 13.29
C VAL A 205 -11.11 -4.27 12.61
N LEU A 206 -12.18 -4.32 13.39
CA LEU A 206 -13.54 -4.53 12.90
C LEU A 206 -14.05 -3.24 12.25
N ALA A 207 -13.79 -3.10 10.95
CA ALA A 207 -14.06 -1.91 10.14
C ALA A 207 -15.38 -2.01 9.38
N PHE A 208 -16.45 -2.24 10.12
CA PHE A 208 -17.82 -2.43 9.62
C PHE A 208 -18.82 -2.17 10.76
N ASP A 209 -20.12 -2.24 10.44
CA ASP A 209 -21.24 -1.89 11.32
C ASP A 209 -21.28 -0.41 11.72
N TYR A 210 -20.75 0.47 10.87
CA TYR A 210 -20.80 1.93 11.08
C TYR A 210 -22.23 2.46 11.15
N PHE A 211 -23.13 1.85 10.37
CA PHE A 211 -24.53 2.21 10.31
C PHE A 211 -25.38 0.94 10.23
N MET A 212 -26.43 0.86 11.05
CA MET A 212 -27.37 -0.27 11.04
C MET A 212 -28.82 0.22 10.99
N PRO A 213 -29.74 -0.54 10.35
CA PRO A 213 -31.12 -0.11 10.16
C PRO A 213 -31.96 -0.10 11.44
N THR A 214 -31.46 -0.70 12.52
CA THR A 214 -32.12 -0.69 13.83
C THR A 214 -32.11 0.69 14.49
N TRP A 215 -31.19 1.57 14.10
CA TRP A 215 -31.07 2.93 14.66
C TRP A 215 -30.86 4.03 13.61
N ALA A 216 -30.34 3.72 12.43
CA ALA A 216 -30.21 4.67 11.33
C ALA A 216 -31.49 4.70 10.49
N ASN A 217 -32.24 5.80 10.56
CA ASN A 217 -33.43 6.06 9.75
C ASN A 217 -33.13 6.55 8.33
N TYR A 218 -31.96 6.21 7.81
CA TYR A 218 -31.50 6.46 6.45
C TYR A 218 -30.62 5.30 6.00
N THR A 219 -30.59 5.06 4.69
CA THR A 219 -29.69 4.09 4.06
C THR A 219 -28.25 4.57 4.18
N ALA A 220 -27.29 3.67 4.40
CA ALA A 220 -25.92 4.06 4.66
C ALA A 220 -24.91 2.98 4.24
N ALA A 221 -23.66 3.42 4.03
CA ALA A 221 -22.52 2.54 3.80
C ALA A 221 -22.04 1.95 5.13
N PHE A 222 -22.58 0.78 5.51
CA PHE A 222 -22.31 0.16 6.82
C PHE A 222 -20.83 -0.23 7.05
N ALA A 223 -20.05 -0.35 5.97
CA ALA A 223 -18.64 -0.74 6.01
C ALA A 223 -17.78 0.17 5.11
N ALA A 224 -18.07 1.46 5.05
CA ALA A 224 -17.35 2.39 4.18
C ALA A 224 -15.82 2.32 4.32
N LEU A 225 -15.09 2.25 3.20
CA LEU A 225 -13.62 2.41 3.21
C LEU A 225 -13.27 3.87 3.48
N TYR A 226 -13.97 4.78 2.78
CA TYR A 226 -13.85 6.23 2.89
C TYR A 226 -15.23 6.83 3.16
N ASP A 227 -15.27 7.93 3.87
CA ASP A 227 -16.47 8.76 4.02
C ASP A 227 -16.02 10.22 4.07
N PRO A 228 -16.34 11.06 3.07
CA PRO A 228 -15.91 12.45 3.05
C PRO A 228 -16.59 13.31 4.13
N ASP A 229 -17.73 12.85 4.65
CA ASP A 229 -18.59 13.63 5.54
C ASP A 229 -18.52 13.15 7.00
N SER A 230 -17.76 12.08 7.30
CA SER A 230 -17.71 11.46 8.62
C SER A 230 -16.41 10.72 8.91
N ASP A 231 -16.05 10.64 10.19
CA ASP A 231 -14.95 9.80 10.71
C ASP A 231 -15.35 8.32 10.84
N LEU A 232 -16.62 7.96 10.57
CA LEU A 232 -17.14 6.59 10.59
C LEU A 232 -16.76 5.80 9.32
N ASN A 233 -15.46 5.66 9.07
CA ASN A 233 -14.93 4.92 7.94
C ASN A 233 -13.63 4.18 8.28
N THR A 234 -13.29 3.23 7.41
CA THR A 234 -12.14 2.34 7.59
C THR A 234 -10.81 3.10 7.56
N ASP A 235 -10.61 4.01 6.60
CA ASP A 235 -9.35 4.74 6.46
C ASP A 235 -9.04 5.61 7.68
N PHE A 236 -10.05 6.35 8.18
CA PHE A 236 -9.93 7.10 9.42
C PHE A 236 -9.54 6.21 10.58
N GLY A 237 -10.25 5.09 10.79
CA GLY A 237 -9.99 4.15 11.87
C GLY A 237 -8.56 3.59 11.84
N ILE A 238 -8.10 3.13 10.67
CA ILE A 238 -6.75 2.62 10.48
C ILE A 238 -5.70 3.70 10.75
N ARG A 239 -5.90 4.94 10.25
CA ARG A 239 -5.01 6.07 10.56
C ARG A 239 -5.01 6.40 12.04
N ALA A 240 -6.16 6.34 12.73
CA ALA A 240 -6.25 6.61 14.15
C ALA A 240 -5.45 5.60 14.98
N TRP A 241 -5.51 4.31 14.65
CA TRP A 241 -4.68 3.27 15.28
C TRP A 241 -3.18 3.51 15.06
N ILE A 242 -2.79 3.84 13.83
CA ILE A 242 -1.39 4.10 13.48
C ILE A 242 -0.86 5.35 14.17
N ASN A 243 -1.60 6.44 14.12
CA ASN A 243 -1.25 7.71 14.77
C ASN A 243 -1.22 7.58 16.30
N GLY A 244 -2.00 6.65 16.87
CA GLY A 244 -1.95 6.28 18.28
C GLY A 244 -0.71 5.48 18.67
N GLY A 245 0.13 5.07 17.71
CA GLY A 245 1.42 4.42 17.96
C GLY A 245 1.43 2.90 17.77
N LEU A 246 0.36 2.31 17.23
CA LEU A 246 0.35 0.90 16.82
C LEU A 246 0.87 0.76 15.38
N PRO A 247 1.97 0.03 15.12
CA PRO A 247 2.50 -0.07 13.76
C PRO A 247 1.52 -0.79 12.82
N ALA A 248 1.50 -0.37 11.56
CA ALA A 248 0.67 -0.97 10.51
C ALA A 248 0.89 -2.50 10.39
N SER A 249 2.12 -2.96 10.63
CA SER A 249 2.50 -4.38 10.66
C SER A 249 1.90 -5.18 11.84
N LYS A 250 1.11 -4.57 12.71
CA LYS A 250 0.30 -5.23 13.76
C LYS A 250 -1.20 -5.11 13.53
N LEU A 251 -1.62 -4.48 12.44
CA LEU A 251 -3.02 -4.29 12.10
C LEU A 251 -3.42 -5.28 11.00
N VAL A 252 -4.56 -5.92 11.19
CA VAL A 252 -5.22 -6.80 10.21
C VAL A 252 -6.61 -6.22 9.93
N LEU A 253 -6.95 -5.99 8.66
CA LEU A 253 -8.21 -5.36 8.30
C LEU A 253 -9.39 -6.35 8.38
N GLY A 254 -10.44 -6.01 9.12
CA GLY A 254 -11.68 -6.77 9.15
C GLY A 254 -12.54 -6.53 7.91
N LEU A 255 -13.06 -7.60 7.31
CA LEU A 255 -13.94 -7.58 6.14
C LEU A 255 -15.27 -8.27 6.46
N PRO A 256 -16.43 -7.61 6.24
CA PRO A 256 -17.74 -8.21 6.47
C PRO A 256 -18.18 -9.03 5.24
N PHE A 257 -18.57 -10.27 5.44
CA PHE A 257 -19.20 -11.12 4.41
C PHE A 257 -20.73 -11.14 4.53
N TYR A 258 -21.28 -10.01 4.98
CA TYR A 258 -22.71 -9.76 5.13
C TYR A 258 -22.99 -8.30 4.78
N GLY A 259 -24.24 -7.92 4.91
CA GLY A 259 -24.70 -6.55 4.73
C GLY A 259 -25.98 -6.31 5.51
N TYR A 260 -26.54 -5.11 5.34
CA TYR A 260 -27.78 -4.70 5.97
C TYR A 260 -28.82 -4.22 4.95
N ALA A 261 -30.07 -4.58 5.21
CA ALA A 261 -31.23 -4.20 4.44
C ALA A 261 -32.08 -3.17 5.19
N TRP A 262 -32.34 -2.04 4.54
CA TRP A 262 -33.22 -0.97 4.96
C TRP A 262 -34.52 -1.00 4.15
N LYS A 263 -35.61 -0.59 4.80
CA LYS A 263 -36.86 -0.25 4.12
C LYS A 263 -36.84 1.24 3.75
N LEU A 264 -36.79 1.55 2.47
CA LEU A 264 -36.89 2.94 1.97
C LEU A 264 -38.24 3.56 2.34
N ALA A 265 -38.22 4.81 2.78
CA ALA A 265 -39.43 5.60 2.98
C ALA A 265 -40.11 5.94 1.64
N SER A 266 -39.31 6.17 0.60
CA SER A 266 -39.75 6.45 -0.77
C SER A 266 -38.87 5.69 -1.77
N PRO A 267 -39.41 4.87 -2.68
CA PRO A 267 -38.60 4.18 -3.69
C PRO A 267 -37.85 5.11 -4.66
N ASN A 268 -38.31 6.36 -4.80
CA ASN A 268 -37.70 7.37 -5.68
C ASN A 268 -36.45 8.01 -5.07
N GLU A 269 -36.25 7.87 -3.75
CA GLU A 269 -35.06 8.33 -3.04
C GLU A 269 -34.29 7.08 -2.59
N ASN A 270 -33.21 6.76 -3.30
CA ASN A 270 -32.57 5.46 -3.16
C ASN A 270 -31.02 5.49 -3.24
N ALA A 271 -30.44 6.69 -3.20
CA ALA A 271 -29.02 6.88 -2.99
C ALA A 271 -28.63 6.56 -1.54
N ILE A 272 -27.34 6.40 -1.28
CA ILE A 272 -26.81 6.42 0.10
C ILE A 272 -27.24 7.72 0.77
N GLY A 273 -27.74 7.64 2.01
CA GLY A 273 -28.34 8.74 2.75
C GLY A 273 -29.84 8.91 2.55
N ALA A 274 -30.48 8.11 1.67
CA ALA A 274 -31.92 8.20 1.46
C ALA A 274 -32.73 7.84 2.72
N PRO A 275 -33.85 8.52 3.01
CA PRO A 275 -34.70 8.24 4.16
C PRO A 275 -35.22 6.79 4.19
N ALA A 276 -35.16 6.17 5.36
CA ALA A 276 -35.58 4.80 5.61
C ALA A 276 -36.45 4.68 6.87
N THR A 277 -37.34 3.69 6.90
CA THR A 277 -38.28 3.46 8.01
C THR A 277 -37.82 2.36 8.97
N GLY A 278 -36.62 1.81 8.79
CA GLY A 278 -36.03 0.78 9.65
C GLY A 278 -35.57 -0.47 8.88
N PRO A 279 -35.40 -1.60 9.59
CA PRO A 279 -34.92 -2.86 9.01
C PRO A 279 -35.86 -3.45 7.96
N ALA A 280 -35.28 -4.12 6.97
CA ALA A 280 -35.99 -4.90 5.97
C ALA A 280 -35.44 -6.34 5.90
N VAL A 281 -36.26 -7.26 5.38
CA VAL A 281 -35.95 -8.70 5.19
C VAL A 281 -35.81 -9.50 6.50
N THR A 282 -34.94 -9.09 7.42
CA THR A 282 -34.74 -9.70 8.74
C THR A 282 -35.05 -8.69 9.85
N GLU A 283 -35.15 -9.16 11.10
CA GLU A 283 -35.52 -8.35 12.26
C GLU A 283 -34.56 -7.17 12.50
N ASP A 284 -33.26 -7.41 12.31
CA ASP A 284 -32.19 -6.41 12.43
C ASP A 284 -31.66 -5.93 11.08
N GLY A 285 -32.23 -6.43 9.98
CA GLY A 285 -31.82 -6.14 8.61
C GLY A 285 -30.56 -6.86 8.15
N SER A 286 -29.88 -7.64 9.01
CA SER A 286 -28.67 -8.35 8.62
C SER A 286 -28.94 -9.44 7.59
N MET A 287 -28.07 -9.55 6.59
CA MET A 287 -28.14 -10.59 5.56
C MET A 287 -26.74 -11.06 5.18
N SER A 288 -26.48 -12.37 5.22
CA SER A 288 -25.22 -12.94 4.70
C SER A 288 -25.06 -12.67 3.19
N TYR A 289 -23.83 -12.56 2.70
CA TYR A 289 -23.56 -12.30 1.29
C TYR A 289 -24.23 -13.32 0.35
N LYS A 290 -24.20 -14.62 0.69
CA LYS A 290 -24.93 -15.67 -0.06
C LYS A 290 -26.43 -15.43 -0.12
N VAL A 291 -27.04 -14.95 0.97
CA VAL A 291 -28.48 -14.63 1.01
C VAL A 291 -28.77 -13.38 0.18
N ILE A 292 -27.92 -12.36 0.22
CA ILE A 292 -28.03 -11.16 -0.62
C ILE A 292 -27.98 -11.54 -2.11
N ASN A 293 -26.99 -12.34 -2.51
CA ASN A 293 -26.86 -12.82 -3.89
C ASN A 293 -28.11 -13.60 -4.34
N ASN A 294 -28.61 -14.51 -3.51
CA ASN A 294 -29.82 -15.26 -3.82
C ASN A 294 -31.06 -14.36 -3.88
N TYR A 295 -31.15 -13.36 -3.01
CA TYR A 295 -32.22 -12.37 -3.01
C TYR A 295 -32.26 -11.58 -4.32
N PHE A 296 -31.12 -11.09 -4.82
CA PHE A 296 -31.07 -10.40 -6.10
C PHE A 296 -31.38 -11.32 -7.29
N LYS A 297 -30.88 -12.56 -7.27
CA LYS A 297 -31.21 -13.57 -8.31
C LYS A 297 -32.70 -13.87 -8.37
N ALA A 298 -33.35 -14.00 -7.21
CA ALA A 298 -34.78 -14.30 -7.10
C ALA A 298 -35.68 -13.12 -7.51
N ASN A 299 -35.18 -11.89 -7.42
CA ASN A 299 -35.95 -10.67 -7.70
C ASN A 299 -35.53 -10.01 -9.02
N GLY A 300 -35.43 -10.80 -10.09
CA GLY A 300 -35.21 -10.29 -11.45
C GLY A 300 -33.74 -10.04 -11.83
N ARG A 301 -32.78 -10.61 -11.08
CA ARG A 301 -31.33 -10.45 -11.30
C ARG A 301 -30.91 -8.98 -11.23
N VAL A 302 -31.02 -8.40 -10.03
CA VAL A 302 -30.51 -7.06 -9.77
C VAL A 302 -28.99 -7.06 -9.79
N ASP A 303 -28.40 -6.23 -10.65
CA ASP A 303 -26.98 -5.94 -10.64
C ASP A 303 -26.68 -4.91 -9.55
N PRO A 304 -25.83 -5.21 -8.56
CA PRO A 304 -25.48 -4.27 -7.51
C PRO A 304 -24.71 -3.06 -8.05
N ILE A 305 -24.96 -1.90 -7.46
CA ILE A 305 -24.27 -0.66 -7.75
C ILE A 305 -23.01 -0.59 -6.89
N TYR A 306 -21.85 -0.38 -7.53
CA TYR A 306 -20.61 -0.03 -6.84
C TYR A 306 -20.56 1.48 -6.60
N ASN A 307 -20.39 1.89 -5.35
CA ASN A 307 -20.17 3.29 -5.01
C ASN A 307 -18.68 3.53 -4.76
N SER A 308 -18.04 4.34 -5.61
CA SER A 308 -16.60 4.64 -5.51
C SER A 308 -16.25 5.60 -4.37
N THR A 309 -17.17 6.47 -3.95
CA THR A 309 -16.96 7.42 -2.85
C THR A 309 -16.78 6.67 -1.52
N TYR A 310 -17.67 5.72 -1.24
CA TYR A 310 -17.64 4.95 0.01
C TYR A 310 -16.93 3.60 -0.10
N VAL A 311 -16.71 3.11 -1.33
CA VAL A 311 -16.18 1.76 -1.64
C VAL A 311 -17.02 0.69 -0.96
N VAL A 312 -18.31 0.66 -1.31
CA VAL A 312 -19.29 -0.34 -0.91
C VAL A 312 -20.19 -0.66 -2.10
N ASN A 313 -20.83 -1.83 -2.07
CA ASN A 313 -21.93 -2.11 -3.00
C ASN A 313 -23.26 -1.84 -2.31
N TYR A 314 -24.27 -1.51 -3.11
CA TYR A 314 -25.65 -1.58 -2.68
C TYR A 314 -26.58 -2.01 -3.82
N GLY A 315 -27.75 -2.55 -3.47
CA GLY A 315 -28.76 -2.94 -4.44
C GLY A 315 -30.17 -2.63 -3.95
N ILE A 316 -31.09 -2.42 -4.89
CA ILE A 316 -32.47 -2.01 -4.60
C ILE A 316 -33.43 -3.02 -5.22
N VAL A 317 -34.36 -3.52 -4.41
CA VAL A 317 -35.48 -4.38 -4.85
C VAL A 317 -36.78 -3.80 -4.31
N GLY A 318 -37.55 -3.17 -5.18
CA GLY A 318 -38.75 -2.43 -4.76
C GLY A 318 -38.37 -1.32 -3.77
N SER A 319 -38.83 -1.44 -2.52
CA SER A 319 -38.51 -0.51 -1.43
C SER A 319 -37.39 -1.02 -0.51
N THR A 320 -36.78 -2.16 -0.80
CA THR A 320 -35.71 -2.73 0.02
C THR A 320 -34.38 -2.30 -0.56
N TRP A 321 -33.56 -1.65 0.26
CA TRP A 321 -32.23 -1.17 -0.09
C TRP A 321 -31.20 -1.93 0.74
N ILE A 322 -30.19 -2.53 0.11
CA ILE A 322 -29.25 -3.43 0.78
C ILE A 322 -27.81 -2.94 0.53
N SER A 323 -27.05 -2.62 1.57
CA SER A 323 -25.60 -2.34 1.49
C SER A 323 -24.78 -3.55 1.92
N PHE A 324 -23.71 -3.85 1.20
CA PHE A 324 -22.83 -4.99 1.45
C PHE A 324 -21.48 -4.80 0.73
N ASP A 325 -20.52 -5.68 1.03
CA ASP A 325 -19.26 -5.77 0.29
C ASP A 325 -19.33 -6.90 -0.75
N GLY A 326 -19.28 -6.53 -2.03
CA GLY A 326 -19.16 -7.45 -3.16
C GLY A 326 -17.72 -7.75 -3.55
N VAL A 327 -17.55 -8.49 -4.65
CA VAL A 327 -16.25 -9.00 -5.10
C VAL A 327 -15.26 -7.87 -5.41
N ASP A 328 -15.72 -6.82 -6.09
CA ASP A 328 -14.95 -5.62 -6.42
C ASP A 328 -14.54 -4.84 -5.16
N VAL A 329 -15.47 -4.57 -4.25
CA VAL A 329 -15.20 -3.90 -2.97
C VAL A 329 -14.17 -4.67 -2.13
N VAL A 330 -14.33 -5.99 -2.00
CA VAL A 330 -13.38 -6.83 -1.26
C VAL A 330 -11.97 -6.75 -1.86
N ARG A 331 -11.84 -6.78 -3.20
CA ARG A 331 -10.53 -6.60 -3.86
C ARG A 331 -9.94 -5.22 -3.58
N THR A 332 -10.75 -4.17 -3.61
CA THR A 332 -10.30 -2.80 -3.33
C THR A 332 -9.82 -2.66 -1.88
N LYS A 333 -10.59 -3.13 -0.90
CA LYS A 333 -10.21 -3.08 0.53
C LYS A 333 -8.96 -3.91 0.83
N VAL A 334 -8.79 -5.06 0.18
CA VAL A 334 -7.56 -5.85 0.27
C VAL A 334 -6.36 -5.13 -0.35
N SER A 335 -6.57 -4.42 -1.46
CA SER A 335 -5.51 -3.62 -2.09
C SER A 335 -5.10 -2.45 -1.21
N TYR A 336 -6.08 -1.75 -0.61
CA TYR A 336 -5.86 -0.74 0.42
C TYR A 336 -5.03 -1.29 1.61
N ALA A 337 -5.39 -2.47 2.14
CA ALA A 337 -4.64 -3.07 3.23
C ALA A 337 -3.16 -3.34 2.87
N LYS A 338 -2.88 -3.72 1.62
CA LYS A 338 -1.50 -3.89 1.13
C LYS A 338 -0.79 -2.55 0.98
N GLU A 339 -1.46 -1.54 0.44
CA GLU A 339 -0.91 -0.19 0.24
C GLU A 339 -0.54 0.47 1.56
N LYS A 340 -1.40 0.34 2.59
CA LYS A 340 -1.12 0.82 3.95
C LYS A 340 -0.14 -0.06 4.73
N ALA A 341 0.46 -1.07 4.08
CA ALA A 341 1.38 -2.03 4.68
C ALA A 341 0.81 -2.71 5.94
N LEU A 342 -0.49 -2.99 5.95
CA LEU A 342 -1.14 -3.76 7.00
C LEU A 342 -0.66 -5.23 6.95
N LEU A 343 -0.73 -5.90 8.09
CA LEU A 343 -0.26 -7.29 8.23
C LEU A 343 -1.13 -8.29 7.45
N GLY A 344 -2.38 -7.93 7.13
CA GLY A 344 -3.30 -8.82 6.44
C GLY A 344 -4.77 -8.39 6.51
N TYR A 345 -5.66 -9.36 6.29
CA TYR A 345 -7.10 -9.22 6.53
C TYR A 345 -7.66 -10.39 7.35
N VAL A 346 -8.81 -10.16 7.98
CA VAL A 346 -9.66 -11.19 8.60
C VAL A 346 -11.09 -11.03 8.09
N VAL A 347 -11.80 -12.14 7.87
CA VAL A 347 -13.20 -12.10 7.42
C VAL A 347 -14.16 -12.49 8.54
N TRP A 348 -15.25 -11.73 8.67
CA TRP A 348 -16.42 -12.05 9.50
C TRP A 348 -17.66 -12.24 8.60
N GLN A 349 -18.12 -13.46 8.35
CA GLN A 349 -17.47 -14.73 8.66
C GLN A 349 -17.53 -15.69 7.46
N VAL A 350 -16.68 -16.73 7.48
CA VAL A 350 -16.45 -17.58 6.29
C VAL A 350 -17.72 -18.29 5.78
N SER A 351 -18.68 -18.58 6.66
CA SER A 351 -19.93 -19.27 6.31
C SER A 351 -20.91 -18.40 5.52
N GLN A 352 -20.70 -17.09 5.49
CA GLN A 352 -21.61 -16.13 4.87
C GLN A 352 -21.28 -15.88 3.39
N ASP A 353 -20.10 -16.32 2.94
CA ASP A 353 -19.65 -16.24 1.55
C ASP A 353 -20.52 -17.11 0.62
N ASP A 354 -20.61 -16.74 -0.65
CA ASP A 354 -21.31 -17.49 -1.70
C ASP A 354 -20.28 -18.30 -2.47
N ASN A 355 -20.14 -19.60 -2.16
CA ASN A 355 -19.19 -20.48 -2.86
C ASN A 355 -17.74 -19.97 -2.87
N TRP A 356 -17.31 -19.34 -1.77
CA TRP A 356 -15.95 -18.82 -1.58
C TRP A 356 -15.55 -17.68 -2.51
N VAL A 357 -16.49 -17.01 -3.19
CA VAL A 357 -16.14 -15.98 -4.19
C VAL A 357 -15.47 -14.76 -3.54
N LEU A 358 -15.94 -14.31 -2.37
CA LEU A 358 -15.30 -13.19 -1.66
C LEU A 358 -13.96 -13.62 -1.07
N SER A 359 -13.87 -14.83 -0.55
CA SER A 359 -12.62 -15.42 -0.03
C SER A 359 -11.54 -15.52 -1.12
N GLN A 360 -11.92 -15.93 -2.34
CA GLN A 360 -11.03 -16.01 -3.50
C GLN A 360 -10.60 -14.62 -3.97
N ALA A 361 -11.54 -13.68 -4.03
CA ALA A 361 -11.28 -12.29 -4.37
C ALA A 361 -10.28 -11.65 -3.39
N ALA A 362 -10.48 -11.84 -2.09
CA ALA A 362 -9.55 -11.38 -1.05
C ALA A 362 -8.18 -12.08 -1.17
N GLY A 363 -8.19 -13.36 -1.54
CA GLY A 363 -7.00 -14.18 -1.73
C GLY A 363 -6.14 -13.80 -2.95
N GLY A 364 -6.67 -13.00 -3.88
CA GLY A 364 -6.03 -12.67 -5.16
C GLY A 364 -6.11 -13.80 -6.18
N VAL A 365 -7.11 -14.68 -6.07
CA VAL A 365 -7.38 -15.77 -7.01
C VAL A 365 -8.53 -15.34 -7.91
N ASP A 366 -8.28 -15.14 -9.20
CA ASP A 366 -9.34 -14.87 -10.16
C ASP A 366 -10.17 -16.13 -10.38
N SER A 367 -11.40 -16.13 -9.86
CA SER A 367 -12.40 -17.15 -10.13
C SER A 367 -12.84 -17.06 -11.59
N GLY A 368 -12.31 -17.95 -12.43
CA GLY A 368 -12.96 -18.28 -13.69
C GLY A 368 -14.24 -19.05 -13.41
N GLY A 369 -15.40 -18.46 -13.71
CA GLY A 369 -16.68 -19.17 -13.78
C GLY A 369 -17.91 -18.28 -13.64
N GLY A 370 -18.53 -17.88 -14.76
CA GLY A 370 -19.89 -17.33 -14.76
C GLY A 370 -20.29 -16.34 -15.87
N VAL A 371 -20.19 -16.74 -17.15
CA VAL A 371 -20.94 -16.27 -18.35
C VAL A 371 -20.98 -14.77 -18.70
N ASP A 372 -20.15 -14.35 -19.68
CA ASP A 372 -20.62 -13.79 -20.96
C ASP A 372 -19.52 -13.98 -22.05
N PRO A 373 -19.86 -14.31 -23.32
CA PRO A 373 -18.90 -14.73 -24.34
C PRO A 373 -18.57 -13.59 -25.32
N LYS A 374 -17.31 -13.18 -25.41
CA LYS A 374 -16.68 -12.62 -26.63
C LYS A 374 -15.19 -12.34 -26.40
N HIS A 375 -14.35 -13.31 -26.75
CA HIS A 375 -13.18 -13.19 -27.63
C HIS A 375 -12.23 -14.37 -27.39
N GLU A 376 -12.07 -15.17 -28.44
CA GLU A 376 -11.22 -16.36 -28.53
C GLU A 376 -9.72 -16.03 -28.43
N GLY A 377 -8.91 -17.01 -27.98
CA GLY A 377 -7.58 -17.23 -28.58
C GLY A 377 -6.33 -17.53 -27.73
N ARG A 378 -6.33 -18.59 -26.87
CA ARG A 378 -5.25 -19.63 -26.66
C ARG A 378 -3.75 -19.24 -26.33
N PRO A 379 -2.90 -20.18 -25.80
CA PRO A 379 -2.95 -20.87 -24.51
C PRO A 379 -1.60 -20.86 -23.72
N LYS A 380 -1.68 -21.25 -22.43
CA LYS A 380 -0.62 -21.34 -21.40
C LYS A 380 0.47 -22.43 -21.63
N SER A 381 1.07 -22.52 -22.82
CA SER A 381 2.14 -23.50 -23.14
C SER A 381 3.52 -22.90 -23.39
N ARG A 382 3.73 -21.59 -23.19
CA ARG A 382 5.05 -20.94 -23.42
C ARG A 382 5.91 -20.73 -22.17
N ILE A 383 5.37 -20.96 -20.98
CA ILE A 383 6.09 -20.65 -19.73
C ILE A 383 7.21 -21.65 -19.46
N LEU A 384 7.05 -22.92 -19.84
CA LEU A 384 8.09 -23.93 -19.63
C LEU A 384 9.27 -23.83 -20.62
N SER A 385 9.04 -23.29 -21.82
CA SER A 385 10.07 -23.11 -22.85
C SER A 385 10.92 -21.84 -22.69
N ILE A 386 10.49 -20.89 -21.85
CA ILE A 386 11.24 -19.66 -21.54
C ILE A 386 12.09 -19.83 -20.27
N ILE A 387 11.64 -20.62 -19.30
CA ILE A 387 12.34 -20.78 -18.00
C ILE A 387 13.65 -21.58 -18.14
N LEU A 388 13.71 -22.57 -19.03
CA LEU A 388 14.92 -23.39 -19.24
C LEU A 388 16.09 -22.62 -19.88
N PRO A 389 15.90 -21.85 -20.99
CA PRO A 389 17.01 -21.09 -21.57
C PRO A 389 17.42 -19.89 -20.72
N THR A 390 16.49 -19.26 -19.99
CA THR A 390 16.82 -18.12 -19.11
C THR A 390 17.66 -18.53 -17.91
N THR A 391 17.40 -19.69 -17.31
CA THR A 391 18.23 -20.23 -16.22
C THR A 391 19.63 -20.63 -16.69
N ALA A 392 19.77 -21.22 -17.89
CA ALA A 392 21.06 -21.53 -18.47
C ALA A 392 21.89 -20.27 -18.79
N ALA A 393 21.26 -19.22 -19.31
CA ALA A 393 21.93 -17.94 -19.60
C ALA A 393 22.45 -17.26 -18.32
N VAL A 394 21.69 -17.30 -17.23
CA VAL A 394 22.12 -16.75 -15.93
C VAL A 394 23.32 -17.51 -15.37
N ILE A 395 23.36 -18.84 -15.50
CA ILE A 395 24.50 -19.65 -15.04
C ILE A 395 25.78 -19.31 -15.85
N ILE A 396 25.64 -19.12 -17.17
CA ILE A 396 26.77 -18.73 -18.04
C ILE A 396 27.27 -17.33 -17.67
N LEU A 397 26.36 -16.37 -17.45
CA LEU A 397 26.71 -15.00 -17.05
C LEU A 397 27.41 -14.96 -15.68
N LEU A 398 26.95 -15.76 -14.71
CA LEU A 398 27.61 -15.89 -13.41
C LEU A 398 28.99 -16.54 -13.53
N GLY A 399 29.14 -17.53 -14.42
CA GLY A 399 30.44 -18.14 -14.72
C GLY A 399 31.44 -17.15 -15.34
N LEU A 400 30.97 -16.34 -16.30
CA LEU A 400 31.77 -15.27 -16.92
C LEU A 400 32.14 -14.19 -15.91
N ALA A 401 31.20 -13.75 -15.07
CA ALA A 401 31.48 -12.78 -14.01
C ALA A 401 32.54 -13.32 -13.03
N PHE A 402 32.44 -14.58 -12.63
CA PHE A 402 33.43 -15.22 -11.76
C PHE A 402 34.81 -15.33 -12.42
N TYR A 403 34.85 -15.61 -13.73
CA TYR A 403 36.07 -15.61 -14.54
C TYR A 403 36.72 -14.22 -14.62
N PHE A 404 35.93 -13.16 -14.85
CA PHE A 404 36.42 -11.78 -14.87
C PHE A 404 36.91 -11.31 -13.49
N ILE A 405 36.23 -11.71 -12.40
CA ILE A 405 36.67 -11.44 -11.03
C ILE A 405 38.00 -12.16 -10.75
N ARG A 406 38.15 -13.42 -11.16
CA ARG A 406 39.42 -14.17 -11.07
C ARG A 406 40.55 -13.47 -11.84
N ILE A 407 40.29 -12.98 -13.05
CA ILE A 407 41.28 -12.21 -13.84
C ILE A 407 41.64 -10.90 -13.13
N ARG A 408 40.66 -10.19 -12.55
CA ARG A 408 40.91 -8.96 -11.77
C ARG A 408 41.76 -9.22 -10.53
N ILE A 409 41.51 -10.32 -9.81
CA ILE A 409 42.32 -10.70 -8.64
C ILE A 409 43.74 -11.08 -9.06
N LEU A 410 43.92 -11.76 -10.20
CA LEU A 410 45.25 -12.08 -10.74
C LEU A 410 46.00 -10.83 -11.25
N LYS A 411 45.30 -9.85 -11.84
CA LYS A 411 45.88 -8.54 -12.22
C LYS A 411 46.16 -7.63 -11.01
N SER A 412 45.41 -7.78 -9.90
CA SER A 412 45.60 -7.04 -8.65
C SER A 412 46.93 -7.39 -7.96
N LYS A 413 47.34 -8.67 -8.01
CA LYS A 413 48.64 -9.12 -7.47
C LYS A 413 49.88 -8.54 -8.20
N SER A 414 49.70 -7.93 -9.37
CA SER A 414 50.77 -7.22 -10.10
C SER A 414 50.89 -5.74 -9.70
N LYS A 415 49.94 -5.20 -8.92
CA LYS A 415 49.87 -3.78 -8.53
C LYS A 415 50.19 -3.53 -7.05
N GLU A 416 50.47 -4.59 -6.29
CA GLU A 416 50.65 -4.61 -4.83
C GLU A 416 52.06 -4.19 -4.36
N THR A 417 52.82 -3.46 -5.18
CA THR A 417 54.15 -2.91 -4.80
C THR A 417 54.21 -1.39 -4.81
N LYS A 418 53.09 -0.68 -5.04
CA LYS A 418 53.09 0.80 -5.14
C LYS A 418 52.03 1.55 -4.32
N LEU A 419 51.29 0.87 -3.44
CA LEU A 419 50.26 1.53 -2.62
C LEU A 419 50.40 1.18 -1.13
N LYS A 420 51.62 1.26 -0.60
CA LYS A 420 51.85 1.48 0.84
C LYS A 420 52.25 2.94 1.01
N VAL A 421 51.27 3.83 1.13
CA VAL A 421 51.35 5.15 1.77
C VAL A 421 49.91 5.69 1.80
N ASN A 422 49.44 6.07 3.00
CA ASN A 422 48.22 6.82 3.33
C ASN A 422 46.90 6.05 3.59
N ASN A 423 46.87 5.36 4.73
CA ASN A 423 45.67 5.30 5.56
C ASN A 423 45.55 6.62 6.34
N ALA A 424 44.74 7.57 5.86
CA ALA A 424 44.11 8.68 6.59
C ALA A 424 43.37 9.65 5.63
N ALA A 425 42.36 9.17 4.87
CA ALA A 425 41.56 10.03 3.98
C ALA A 425 40.19 9.41 3.61
N ALA A 426 39.39 9.04 4.61
CA ALA A 426 37.99 8.62 4.39
C ALA A 426 36.98 9.60 5.03
N ALA A 427 37.41 10.86 5.17
CA ALA A 427 36.55 12.03 5.38
C ALA A 427 37.14 13.13 4.48
N GLY A 428 36.59 13.31 3.30
CA GLY A 428 37.15 14.23 2.29
C GLY A 428 36.38 14.16 0.98
N ASP A 429 35.25 14.88 0.94
CA ASP A 429 34.89 15.84 -0.11
C ASP A 429 33.41 16.21 0.04
N PHE A 430 33.10 16.96 1.11
CA PHE A 430 31.91 17.83 1.15
C PHE A 430 32.31 19.33 1.06
N GLU A 431 33.59 19.64 1.17
CA GLU A 431 34.14 20.97 0.90
C GLU A 431 34.46 21.12 -0.60
N SER A 432 33.44 21.30 -1.44
CA SER A 432 33.66 22.09 -2.67
C SER A 432 32.39 22.83 -3.14
N ASN A 433 32.46 24.15 -2.96
CA ASN A 433 31.79 25.19 -3.74
C ASN A 433 30.31 25.49 -3.46
N ASN A 434 29.88 25.53 -2.20
CA ASN A 434 28.66 26.29 -1.87
C ASN A 434 28.82 27.07 -0.55
N PRO A 435 29.05 28.41 -0.59
CA PRO A 435 29.32 29.21 0.60
C PRO A 435 28.13 29.36 1.55
N ASP A 436 26.92 28.94 1.14
CA ASP A 436 25.68 29.12 1.89
C ASP A 436 25.27 27.93 2.76
N LEU A 437 25.98 26.79 2.68
CA LEU A 437 25.62 25.58 3.43
C LEU A 437 26.41 25.51 4.75
N ILE A 438 25.70 25.38 5.87
CA ILE A 438 26.34 25.25 7.19
C ILE A 438 26.52 23.76 7.53
N GLU A 439 27.75 23.35 7.82
CA GLU A 439 28.01 22.06 8.47
C GLU A 439 27.87 22.22 9.99
N TYR A 440 26.85 21.57 10.56
CA TYR A 440 26.58 21.62 11.99
C TYR A 440 27.26 20.47 12.72
N ARG A 441 27.74 20.72 13.94
CA ARG A 441 28.15 19.62 14.84
C ARG A 441 26.91 18.95 15.41
N PHE A 442 26.96 17.62 15.59
CA PHE A 442 25.84 16.84 16.15
C PHE A 442 25.31 17.42 17.48
N MET A 443 26.20 17.94 18.32
CA MET A 443 25.85 18.50 19.62
C MET A 443 25.16 19.87 19.52
N GLU A 444 25.40 20.63 18.45
CA GLU A 444 24.72 21.90 18.17
C GLU A 444 23.28 21.62 17.71
N ILE A 445 23.09 20.68 16.77
CA ILE A 445 21.75 20.25 16.34
C ILE A 445 20.95 19.68 17.51
N TRP A 446 21.56 18.89 18.40
CA TRP A 446 20.84 18.31 19.53
C TRP A 446 20.26 19.37 20.48
N ASN A 447 20.97 20.47 20.70
CA ASN A 447 20.47 21.60 21.47
C ASN A 447 19.36 22.34 20.71
N HIS A 448 19.53 22.55 19.40
CA HIS A 448 18.53 23.22 18.55
C HIS A 448 17.28 22.38 18.26
N LEU A 449 17.34 21.04 18.38
CA LEU A 449 16.20 20.13 18.24
C LEU A 449 15.20 20.23 19.41
N GLN A 450 15.62 20.74 20.57
CA GLN A 450 14.69 21.02 21.68
C GLN A 450 13.88 22.30 21.43
N GLU A 451 14.43 23.25 20.67
CA GLU A 451 13.84 24.57 20.43
C GLU A 451 13.30 24.75 19.00
N TRP A 452 13.53 23.79 18.11
CA TRP A 452 13.19 23.81 16.67
C TRP A 452 13.66 25.06 15.91
N THR A 453 14.68 25.76 16.42
CA THR A 453 15.15 27.03 15.87
C THR A 453 16.67 27.09 15.77
N VAL A 454 17.16 27.76 14.72
CA VAL A 454 18.57 28.15 14.55
C VAL A 454 18.60 29.66 14.36
N SER A 455 19.37 30.37 15.19
CA SER A 455 19.47 31.84 15.17
C SER A 455 18.11 32.57 15.25
N GLY A 456 17.10 31.95 15.90
CA GLY A 456 15.75 32.50 16.05
C GLY A 456 14.79 32.21 14.90
N GLN A 457 15.20 31.45 13.87
CA GLN A 457 14.35 31.02 12.75
C GLN A 457 13.97 29.54 12.87
N GLU A 458 12.69 29.21 12.64
CA GLU A 458 12.20 27.83 12.65
C GLU A 458 12.83 27.00 11.52
N ILE A 459 13.20 25.76 11.83
CA ILE A 459 13.84 24.83 10.90
C ILE A 459 13.11 23.49 10.81
N ALA A 460 13.27 22.79 9.69
CA ALA A 460 12.83 21.40 9.52
C ALA A 460 14.05 20.47 9.45
N VAL A 461 14.00 19.35 10.18
CA VAL A 461 15.13 18.40 10.28
C VAL A 461 14.74 17.04 9.72
N LYS A 462 15.48 16.56 8.71
CA LYS A 462 15.31 15.26 8.07
C LYS A 462 16.46 14.34 8.45
N LYS A 463 16.16 13.24 9.14
CA LYS A 463 17.14 12.26 9.61
C LYS A 463 17.16 11.01 8.72
N LEU A 464 18.34 10.58 8.30
CA LEU A 464 18.47 9.38 7.48
C LEU A 464 18.20 8.11 8.30
N SER A 465 17.41 7.19 7.75
CA SER A 465 17.13 5.89 8.37
C SER A 465 18.36 4.97 8.38
N LYS A 466 18.60 4.29 9.51
CA LYS A 466 19.75 3.38 9.71
C LYS A 466 19.71 2.12 8.84
N SER A 467 18.55 1.76 8.29
CA SER A 467 18.35 0.52 7.50
C SER A 467 18.48 0.70 5.98
N SER A 468 18.67 1.93 5.49
CA SER A 468 18.71 2.20 4.05
C SER A 468 20.14 2.22 3.52
N SER A 469 20.51 1.20 2.72
CA SER A 469 21.76 1.18 1.96
C SER A 469 21.74 2.16 0.78
N GLN A 470 20.56 2.42 0.21
CA GLN A 470 20.32 3.41 -0.85
C GLN A 470 20.34 4.86 -0.33
N GLY A 471 19.94 5.05 0.92
CA GLY A 471 19.72 6.37 1.51
C GLY A 471 20.98 7.21 1.68
N PHE A 472 22.18 6.62 1.68
CA PHE A 472 23.42 7.39 1.71
C PHE A 472 23.68 8.12 0.39
N ASP A 473 23.43 7.48 -0.74
CA ASP A 473 23.61 8.10 -2.06
C ASP A 473 22.54 9.18 -2.30
N GLU A 474 21.31 8.96 -1.82
CA GLU A 474 20.25 9.98 -1.82
C GLU A 474 20.59 11.17 -0.92
N PHE A 475 21.06 10.92 0.31
CA PHE A 475 21.55 11.97 1.21
C PHE A 475 22.69 12.77 0.56
N LYS A 476 23.65 12.08 -0.04
CA LYS A 476 24.77 12.74 -0.74
C LYS A 476 24.26 13.57 -1.93
N ASN A 477 23.33 13.04 -2.71
CA ASN A 477 22.72 13.77 -3.83
C ASN A 477 21.95 15.01 -3.33
N GLU A 478 21.20 14.90 -2.25
CA GLU A 478 20.40 16.00 -1.68
C GLU A 478 21.30 17.10 -1.09
N VAL A 479 22.41 16.73 -0.42
CA VAL A 479 23.46 17.68 0.01
C VAL A 479 24.14 18.34 -1.18
N MET A 480 24.47 17.59 -2.24
CA MET A 480 25.28 18.10 -3.35
C MET A 480 24.48 18.87 -4.41
N LEU A 481 23.23 18.49 -4.66
CA LEU A 481 22.39 19.03 -5.74
C LEU A 481 21.40 20.07 -5.24
N THR A 482 20.64 19.78 -4.18
CA THR A 482 19.60 20.69 -3.67
C THR A 482 20.22 21.95 -3.07
N ALA A 483 21.41 21.84 -2.47
CA ALA A 483 22.20 23.00 -2.05
C ALA A 483 22.47 24.00 -3.20
N ARG A 484 22.70 23.50 -4.41
CA ARG A 484 23.02 24.31 -5.61
C ARG A 484 21.77 24.82 -6.32
N LEU A 485 20.62 24.19 -6.09
CA LEU A 485 19.32 24.54 -6.66
C LEU A 485 18.57 25.51 -5.73
N GLN A 486 19.06 26.75 -5.61
CA GLN A 486 18.31 27.81 -4.93
C GLN A 486 17.29 28.44 -5.90
N HIS A 487 16.01 28.15 -5.70
CA HIS A 487 14.92 28.72 -6.49
C HIS A 487 13.82 29.20 -5.55
N VAL A 488 13.13 30.30 -5.90
CA VAL A 488 12.04 30.88 -5.08
C VAL A 488 10.88 29.93 -4.78
N ASN A 489 10.78 28.82 -5.52
CA ASN A 489 9.74 27.80 -5.40
C ASN A 489 10.28 26.45 -4.88
N LEU A 490 11.53 26.37 -4.42
CA LEU A 490 12.12 25.17 -3.84
C LEU A 490 12.54 25.44 -2.40
N VAL A 491 12.27 24.48 -1.51
CA VAL A 491 12.64 24.60 -0.09
C VAL A 491 14.15 24.61 0.05
N LYS A 492 14.68 25.66 0.67
CA LYS A 492 16.12 25.85 0.87
C LYS A 492 16.67 24.85 1.88
N VAL A 493 17.74 24.14 1.49
CA VAL A 493 18.61 23.40 2.41
C VAL A 493 19.51 24.41 3.12
N LEU A 494 19.44 24.46 4.45
CA LEU A 494 20.23 25.36 5.29
C LEU A 494 21.55 24.73 5.72
N GLY A 495 21.61 23.41 5.83
CA GLY A 495 22.80 22.72 6.27
C GLY A 495 22.63 21.22 6.46
N PHE A 496 23.69 20.59 6.95
CA PHE A 496 23.72 19.15 7.19
C PHE A 496 24.65 18.79 8.36
N CYS A 497 24.54 17.57 8.84
CA CYS A 497 25.45 16.99 9.84
C CYS A 497 25.75 15.54 9.50
N VAL A 498 27.04 15.20 9.52
CA VAL A 498 27.54 13.83 9.37
C VAL A 498 28.28 13.41 10.64
N GLY A 499 27.60 12.71 11.54
CA GLY A 499 28.20 11.99 12.65
C GLY A 499 28.52 10.54 12.27
N ARG A 500 29.39 9.86 13.04
CA ARG A 500 29.82 8.47 12.76
C ARG A 500 28.64 7.50 12.53
N GLU A 501 27.49 7.73 13.14
CA GLU A 501 26.28 6.90 12.99
C GLU A 501 25.03 7.65 12.53
N GLU A 502 25.08 8.98 12.39
CA GLU A 502 23.89 9.81 12.19
C GLU A 502 24.10 10.79 11.03
N LYS A 503 23.14 10.86 10.10
CA LYS A 503 23.18 11.75 8.93
C LYS A 503 21.89 12.55 8.89
N VAL A 504 22.02 13.88 8.91
CA VAL A 504 20.90 14.80 9.11
C VAL A 504 20.97 15.94 8.10
N LEU A 505 19.83 16.31 7.53
CA LEU A 505 19.63 17.49 6.70
C LEU A 505 18.75 18.50 7.43
N VAL A 506 19.08 19.78 7.28
CA VAL A 506 18.37 20.92 7.87
C VAL A 506 17.83 21.80 6.76
N TYR A 507 16.53 22.08 6.78
CA TYR A 507 15.82 22.91 5.81
C TYR A 507 15.18 24.11 6.50
N GLU A 508 14.82 25.12 5.71
CA GLU A 508 13.85 26.12 6.15
C GLU A 508 12.50 25.46 6.48
N TYR A 509 11.87 25.91 7.56
CA TYR A 509 10.56 25.39 7.95
C TYR A 509 9.46 25.92 7.03
N MET A 510 8.62 25.02 6.51
CA MET A 510 7.46 25.35 5.69
C MET A 510 6.18 25.24 6.53
N PRO A 511 5.66 26.35 7.09
CA PRO A 511 4.59 26.33 8.09
C PRO A 511 3.22 25.88 7.55
N LYS A 512 3.03 25.91 6.23
CA LYS A 512 1.78 25.49 5.58
C LYS A 512 1.79 24.04 5.10
N LYS A 513 2.76 23.22 5.52
CA LYS A 513 2.98 21.86 4.99
C LYS A 513 3.29 21.89 3.49
N SER A 514 3.63 20.73 2.94
CA SER A 514 3.92 20.56 1.53
C SER A 514 2.65 20.76 0.68
N LEU A 515 2.87 21.20 -0.56
CA LEU A 515 1.85 21.28 -1.58
C LEU A 515 1.14 19.92 -1.80
N ASP A 516 1.82 18.81 -1.47
CA ASP A 516 1.23 17.47 -1.49
C ASP A 516 -0.05 17.36 -0.66
N CYS A 517 -0.10 18.03 0.50
CA CYS A 517 -1.25 17.96 1.40
C CYS A 517 -2.50 18.66 0.85
N TYR A 518 -2.36 19.43 -0.24
CA TYR A 518 -3.44 20.17 -0.89
C TYR A 518 -3.73 19.68 -2.31
N LEU A 519 -2.80 18.94 -2.93
CA LEU A 519 -2.91 18.45 -4.31
C LEU A 519 -3.32 16.97 -4.42
N TYR A 520 -3.07 16.14 -3.40
CA TYR A 520 -3.30 14.69 -3.47
C TYR A 520 -4.55 14.20 -2.70
N ASP A 521 -5.53 15.08 -2.47
CA ASP A 521 -6.91 14.58 -2.32
C ASP A 521 -7.39 14.23 -3.73
N GLU A 522 -7.68 12.96 -4.00
CA GLU A 522 -7.81 12.37 -5.36
C GLU A 522 -8.99 12.90 -6.22
N GLN A 523 -9.59 14.03 -5.86
CA GLN A 523 -10.69 14.63 -6.60
C GLN A 523 -10.24 15.88 -7.35
N GLU A 524 -10.72 16.01 -8.59
CA GLU A 524 -10.75 17.30 -9.28
C GLU A 524 -11.45 18.32 -8.37
N ALA A 525 -10.72 19.35 -7.96
CA ALA A 525 -11.24 20.38 -7.08
C ALA A 525 -11.33 21.71 -7.82
N ASN A 526 -12.27 22.55 -7.42
CA ASN A 526 -12.51 23.85 -8.05
C ASN A 526 -12.18 24.99 -7.08
N THR A 527 -11.51 26.02 -7.57
CA THR A 527 -11.27 27.26 -6.82
C THR A 527 -11.69 28.48 -7.63
N GLY A 528 -12.38 29.41 -6.96
CA GLY A 528 -12.71 30.73 -7.53
C GLY A 528 -11.50 31.67 -7.65
N ARG A 529 -10.30 31.25 -7.21
CA ARG A 529 -9.07 32.04 -7.30
C ARG A 529 -7.95 31.22 -7.95
N VAL A 530 -7.61 31.60 -9.18
CA VAL A 530 -6.46 31.04 -9.90
C VAL A 530 -5.17 31.72 -9.43
N VAL A 531 -4.23 30.92 -8.94
CA VAL A 531 -2.89 31.38 -8.52
C VAL A 531 -1.87 30.45 -9.16
N GLY A 532 -0.95 31.01 -9.95
CA GLY A 532 0.09 30.23 -10.60
C GLY A 532 0.99 31.09 -11.48
N THR A 533 2.13 30.53 -11.87
CA THR A 533 3.06 31.21 -12.77
C THR A 533 2.56 31.09 -14.21
N PHE A 534 2.28 32.22 -14.85
CA PHE A 534 1.77 32.27 -16.22
C PHE A 534 2.57 31.37 -17.17
N GLY A 535 1.87 30.55 -17.97
CA GLY A 535 2.44 29.57 -18.88
C GLY A 535 2.71 28.18 -18.29
N TYR A 536 2.80 28.04 -16.95
CA TYR A 536 2.89 26.74 -16.29
C TYR A 536 1.53 26.23 -15.80
N VAL A 537 0.52 27.11 -15.81
CA VAL A 537 -0.84 26.81 -15.37
C VAL A 537 -1.62 26.15 -16.51
N PRO A 538 -2.28 25.00 -16.28
CA PRO A 538 -3.04 24.29 -17.31
C PRO A 538 -4.36 25.01 -17.67
N PRO A 539 -4.92 24.75 -18.87
CA PRO A 539 -6.12 25.44 -19.37
C PRO A 539 -7.35 25.23 -18.49
N GLU A 540 -7.59 24.04 -17.96
CA GLU A 540 -8.74 23.77 -17.09
C GLU A 540 -8.69 24.57 -15.78
N TYR A 541 -7.50 24.81 -15.26
CA TYR A 541 -7.32 25.62 -14.06
C TYR A 541 -7.52 27.11 -14.35
N VAL A 542 -6.97 27.61 -15.45
CA VAL A 542 -7.14 29.01 -15.87
C VAL A 542 -8.60 29.33 -16.21
N ARG A 543 -9.28 28.44 -16.94
CA ARG A 543 -10.63 28.71 -17.47
C ARG A 543 -11.73 28.45 -16.45
N ASN A 544 -11.62 27.35 -15.70
CA ASN A 544 -12.71 26.85 -14.88
C ASN A 544 -12.36 26.75 -13.38
N GLY A 545 -11.15 27.14 -12.98
CA GLY A 545 -10.68 26.99 -11.60
C GLY A 545 -10.42 25.54 -11.19
N VAL A 546 -10.45 24.59 -12.14
CA VAL A 546 -10.30 23.16 -11.88
C VAL A 546 -8.83 22.78 -11.78
N TYR A 547 -8.42 22.18 -10.67
CA TYR A 547 -7.08 21.63 -10.50
C TYR A 547 -7.16 20.15 -10.10
N SER A 548 -6.18 19.37 -10.55
CA SER A 548 -6.08 17.94 -10.26
C SER A 548 -4.63 17.45 -10.44
N ILE A 549 -4.38 16.17 -10.20
CA ILE A 549 -3.10 15.53 -10.53
C ILE A 549 -2.69 15.71 -12.01
N LYS A 550 -3.65 15.92 -12.93
CA LYS A 550 -3.37 16.18 -14.35
C LYS A 550 -2.87 17.60 -14.59
N SER A 551 -3.10 18.50 -13.65
CA SER A 551 -2.54 19.86 -13.64
C SER A 551 -1.04 19.84 -13.33
N ASP A 552 -0.60 18.95 -12.45
CA ASP A 552 0.82 18.72 -12.18
C ASP A 552 1.54 18.07 -13.36
N VAL A 553 0.89 17.10 -14.01
CA VAL A 553 1.41 16.48 -15.25
C VAL A 553 1.65 17.54 -16.31
N TYR A 554 0.70 18.47 -16.50
CA TYR A 554 0.86 19.59 -17.43
C TYR A 554 2.06 20.46 -17.07
N SER A 555 2.12 20.89 -15.81
CA SER A 555 3.21 21.74 -15.30
C SER A 555 4.57 21.08 -15.47
N PHE A 556 4.66 19.77 -15.22
CA PHE A 556 5.84 18.95 -15.47
C PHE A 556 6.23 18.95 -16.96
N GLY A 557 5.27 18.77 -17.86
CA GLY A 557 5.50 18.83 -19.30
C GLY A 557 6.09 20.15 -19.76
N VAL A 558 5.58 21.28 -19.23
CA VAL A 558 6.11 22.62 -19.50
C VAL A 558 7.55 22.77 -19.00
N VAL A 559 7.84 22.29 -17.78
CA VAL A 559 9.20 22.30 -17.21
C VAL A 559 10.13 21.44 -18.05
N LEU A 560 9.70 20.26 -18.48
CA LEU A 560 10.51 19.37 -19.31
C LEU A 560 10.83 20.02 -20.66
N LEU A 561 9.85 20.66 -21.32
CA LEU A 561 10.07 21.45 -22.54
C LEU A 561 11.08 22.57 -22.31
N HIS A 562 10.97 23.30 -21.21
CA HIS A 562 11.90 24.36 -20.86
C HIS A 562 13.34 23.81 -20.69
N ILE A 563 13.50 22.69 -19.98
CA ILE A 563 14.80 22.05 -19.75
C ILE A 563 15.43 21.59 -21.07
N ILE A 564 14.69 20.83 -21.88
CA ILE A 564 15.27 20.23 -23.09
C ILE A 564 15.55 21.26 -24.19
N SER A 565 14.88 22.42 -24.16
CA SER A 565 15.05 23.46 -25.18
C SER A 565 15.94 24.62 -24.75
N GLY A 566 16.15 24.83 -23.45
CA GLY A 566 16.79 26.04 -22.91
C GLY A 566 15.99 27.33 -23.19
N LYS A 567 14.76 27.20 -23.68
CA LYS A 567 13.91 28.32 -24.13
C LYS A 567 12.95 28.75 -23.03
N LYS A 568 12.75 30.06 -22.90
CA LYS A 568 11.81 30.64 -21.94
C LYS A 568 10.37 30.40 -22.38
N ASN A 569 9.54 29.90 -21.48
CA ASN A 569 8.12 29.65 -21.74
C ASN A 569 7.30 30.94 -22.02
N GLY A 570 7.75 32.10 -21.52
CA GLY A 570 7.07 33.39 -21.71
C GLY A 570 7.42 34.14 -23.00
N SER A 571 8.11 33.49 -23.95
CA SER A 571 8.53 34.10 -25.22
C SER A 571 7.86 33.38 -26.39
N LEU A 572 7.80 34.04 -27.55
CA LEU A 572 7.25 33.48 -28.78
C LEU A 572 8.38 33.05 -29.73
N TYR A 573 8.11 32.03 -30.55
CA TYR A 573 9.09 31.36 -31.40
C TYR A 573 8.55 31.10 -32.82
N GLY A 574 9.42 30.61 -33.71
CA GLY A 574 9.12 30.29 -35.10
C GLY A 574 9.44 31.42 -36.09
N SER A 575 9.28 31.16 -37.38
CA SER A 575 9.66 32.07 -38.48
C SER A 575 8.95 33.43 -38.50
N GLY A 576 7.98 33.65 -37.60
CA GLY A 576 7.31 34.94 -37.39
C GLY A 576 7.08 35.27 -35.92
N GLU A 577 7.77 34.61 -34.98
CA GLU A 577 7.66 34.83 -33.52
C GLU A 577 6.22 34.87 -33.00
N ASN A 578 5.38 33.94 -33.46
CA ASN A 578 3.95 33.90 -33.13
C ASN A 578 3.52 32.63 -32.39
N LEU A 579 4.44 31.68 -32.15
CA LEU A 579 4.11 30.40 -31.53
C LEU A 579 4.58 30.38 -30.08
N SER A 580 3.74 29.89 -29.16
CA SER A 580 4.17 29.57 -27.79
C SER A 580 5.27 28.50 -27.81
N LEU A 581 6.01 28.33 -26.71
CA LEU A 581 7.02 27.27 -26.61
C LEU A 581 6.42 25.88 -26.89
N LEU A 582 5.22 25.63 -26.36
CA LEU A 582 4.50 24.37 -26.53
C LEU A 582 4.12 24.14 -28.00
N GLU A 583 3.55 25.17 -28.65
CA GLU A 583 3.13 25.06 -30.06
C GLU A 583 4.33 24.95 -31.00
N TYR A 584 5.40 25.70 -30.74
CA TYR A 584 6.64 25.59 -31.50
C TYR A 584 7.27 24.20 -31.38
N ALA A 585 7.29 23.64 -30.17
CA ALA A 585 7.75 22.27 -29.93
C ALA A 585 6.92 21.23 -30.69
N TYR A 586 5.60 21.39 -30.69
CA TYR A 586 4.69 20.48 -31.40
C TYR A 586 4.87 20.55 -32.91
N GLU A 587 4.95 21.74 -33.51
CA GLU A 587 5.12 21.90 -34.96
C GLU A 587 6.47 21.34 -35.43
N LEU A 588 7.57 21.59 -34.69
CA LEU A 588 8.87 20.99 -34.99
C LEU A 588 8.86 19.47 -34.85
N TRP A 589 8.25 18.93 -33.79
CA TRP A 589 8.11 17.49 -33.62
C TRP A 589 7.29 16.85 -34.74
N LYS A 590 6.16 17.45 -35.10
CA LYS A 590 5.25 17.00 -36.16
C LYS A 590 5.92 16.98 -37.54
N ASP A 591 6.79 17.95 -37.82
CA ASP A 591 7.54 18.04 -39.07
C ASP A 591 8.81 17.16 -39.09
N GLY A 592 9.04 16.33 -38.07
CA GLY A 592 10.24 15.50 -37.94
C GLY A 592 11.51 16.28 -37.60
N LYS A 593 11.38 17.55 -37.21
CA LYS A 593 12.45 18.51 -36.89
C LYS A 593 12.63 18.70 -35.38
N GLY A 594 12.20 17.74 -34.56
CA GLY A 594 12.21 17.86 -33.10
C GLY A 594 13.60 18.16 -32.50
N MET A 595 14.69 17.80 -33.17
CA MET A 595 16.04 18.14 -32.72
C MET A 595 16.36 19.65 -32.81
N GLU A 596 15.68 20.42 -33.66
CA GLU A 596 15.93 21.86 -33.83
C GLU A 596 15.55 22.70 -32.60
N ILE A 597 14.70 22.16 -31.70
CA ILE A 597 14.33 22.87 -30.47
C ILE A 597 15.33 22.66 -29.32
N MET A 598 16.19 21.65 -29.42
CA MET A 598 17.02 21.21 -28.31
C MET A 598 18.07 22.25 -27.91
N ASP A 599 18.33 22.40 -26.62
CA ASP A 599 19.40 23.25 -26.11
C ASP A 599 20.76 22.71 -26.59
N PRO A 600 21.59 23.52 -27.29
CA PRO A 600 22.90 23.07 -27.78
C PRO A 600 23.88 22.61 -26.70
N SER A 601 23.65 22.97 -25.43
CA SER A 601 24.44 22.52 -24.28
C SER A 601 24.12 21.11 -23.80
N LEU A 602 23.04 20.51 -24.30
CA LEU A 602 22.73 19.09 -24.08
C LEU A 602 23.64 18.26 -25.00
N ASP A 603 24.88 18.04 -24.54
CA ASP A 603 25.90 17.26 -25.23
C ASP A 603 25.54 15.77 -25.24
N ASP A 604 24.96 15.29 -26.34
CA ASP A 604 24.86 13.84 -26.56
C ASP A 604 24.65 13.49 -28.04
N THR A 605 25.71 13.68 -28.85
CA THR A 605 25.80 13.17 -30.23
C THR A 605 25.57 11.64 -30.36
N LEU A 606 25.44 10.92 -29.24
CA LEU A 606 25.17 9.49 -29.15
C LEU A 606 23.72 9.14 -28.72
N SER A 607 22.84 10.12 -28.49
CA SER A 607 21.56 9.90 -27.78
C SER A 607 20.38 10.71 -28.30
N SER A 608 20.37 11.12 -29.57
CA SER A 608 19.28 11.90 -30.19
C SER A 608 17.90 11.26 -29.98
N CYS A 609 17.83 9.91 -29.96
CA CYS A 609 16.61 9.17 -29.63
C CYS A 609 16.05 9.51 -28.24
N LYS A 610 16.90 9.70 -27.21
CA LYS A 610 16.45 10.00 -25.85
C LYS A 610 15.91 11.42 -25.74
N LEU A 611 16.53 12.38 -26.42
CA LEU A 611 16.06 13.76 -26.46
C LEU A 611 14.72 13.86 -27.19
N ILE A 612 14.58 13.21 -28.35
CA ILE A 612 13.30 13.13 -29.06
C ILE A 612 12.22 12.44 -28.21
N LYS A 613 12.59 11.41 -27.45
CA LYS A 613 11.68 10.76 -26.52
C LYS A 613 11.22 11.70 -25.40
N CYS A 614 12.14 12.46 -24.81
CA CYS A 614 11.80 13.48 -23.82
C CYS A 614 10.87 14.55 -24.41
N LEU A 615 11.09 14.96 -25.66
CA LEU A 615 10.20 15.87 -26.38
C LEU A 615 8.78 15.29 -26.52
N GLN A 616 8.66 14.03 -26.96
CA GLN A 616 7.37 13.35 -27.09
C GLN A 616 6.63 13.22 -25.76
N ILE A 617 7.34 12.82 -24.70
CA ILE A 617 6.77 12.71 -23.35
C ILE A 617 6.31 14.09 -22.86
N ALA A 618 7.10 15.13 -23.09
CA ALA A 618 6.72 16.49 -22.72
C ALA A 618 5.46 16.94 -23.46
N LEU A 619 5.35 16.65 -24.77
CA LEU A 619 4.17 16.94 -25.58
C LEU A 619 2.92 16.19 -25.12
N LEU A 620 3.04 14.91 -24.73
CA LEU A 620 1.94 14.16 -24.12
C LEU A 620 1.42 14.80 -22.83
N CYS A 621 2.34 15.35 -22.03
CA CYS A 621 1.99 16.00 -20.77
C CYS A 621 1.27 17.35 -20.96
N VAL A 622 1.54 18.09 -22.03
CA VAL A 622 0.99 19.45 -22.24
C VAL A 622 -0.25 19.51 -23.15
N GLN A 623 -0.92 18.39 -23.39
CA GLN A 623 -2.12 18.33 -24.24
C GLN A 623 -3.28 19.17 -23.65
N GLU A 624 -4.13 19.72 -24.53
CA GLU A 624 -5.26 20.59 -24.16
C GLU A 624 -6.19 19.91 -23.13
N ASN A 625 -6.66 18.68 -23.41
CA ASN A 625 -7.54 17.96 -22.49
C ASN A 625 -6.75 17.21 -21.41
N SER A 626 -7.15 17.36 -20.15
CA SER A 626 -6.52 16.69 -19.00
C SER A 626 -6.57 15.16 -19.11
N ILE A 627 -7.62 14.59 -19.70
CA ILE A 627 -7.80 13.14 -19.87
C ILE A 627 -6.81 12.51 -20.85
N ASP A 628 -6.32 13.28 -21.82
CA ASP A 628 -5.37 12.82 -22.83
C ASP A 628 -3.94 12.75 -22.28
N ARG A 629 -3.66 13.46 -21.18
CA ARG A 629 -2.35 13.49 -20.53
C ARG A 629 -2.10 12.18 -19.79
N PRO A 630 -0.88 11.63 -19.79
CA PRO A 630 -0.55 10.44 -19.02
C PRO A 630 -0.64 10.69 -17.50
N SER A 631 -0.55 9.63 -16.70
CA SER A 631 -0.24 9.71 -15.26
C SER A 631 1.26 9.90 -15.04
N MET A 632 1.67 10.45 -13.90
CA MET A 632 3.10 10.58 -13.57
C MET A 632 3.81 9.22 -13.46
N LEU A 633 3.08 8.15 -13.14
CA LEU A 633 3.62 6.78 -13.17
C LEU A 633 3.96 6.34 -14.60
N GLU A 634 3.07 6.60 -15.55
CA GLU A 634 3.32 6.34 -16.97
C GLU A 634 4.48 7.20 -17.50
N VAL A 635 4.54 8.48 -17.14
CA VAL A 635 5.67 9.37 -17.47
C VAL A 635 6.99 8.80 -16.94
N SER A 636 7.02 8.41 -15.66
CA SER A 636 8.20 7.81 -15.02
C SER A 636 8.63 6.52 -15.72
N SER A 637 7.67 5.69 -16.11
CA SER A 637 7.90 4.45 -16.87
C SER A 637 8.50 4.74 -18.26
N MET A 638 7.93 5.70 -18.99
CA MET A 638 8.41 6.12 -20.31
C MET A 638 9.83 6.70 -20.27
N LEU A 639 10.17 7.46 -19.23
CA LEU A 639 11.52 8.03 -19.05
C LEU A 639 12.57 6.98 -18.67
N LYS A 640 12.20 5.94 -17.90
CA LYS A 640 13.14 4.89 -17.44
C LYS A 640 13.39 3.81 -18.48
N ASN A 641 12.43 3.53 -19.34
CA ASN A 641 12.51 2.43 -20.30
C ASN A 641 12.83 2.96 -21.69
N GLU A 642 14.05 2.73 -22.17
CA GLU A 642 14.50 3.21 -23.49
C GLU A 642 13.64 2.68 -24.64
N THR A 643 13.12 1.44 -24.55
CA THR A 643 12.35 0.79 -25.63
C THR A 643 10.83 0.90 -25.48
N ALA A 644 10.32 1.68 -24.51
CA ALA A 644 8.88 1.86 -24.36
C ALA A 644 8.26 2.58 -25.56
N ILE A 645 7.19 2.00 -26.13
CA ILE A 645 6.38 2.61 -27.18
C ILE A 645 5.68 3.84 -26.60
N VAL A 646 5.91 5.01 -27.20
CA VAL A 646 5.27 6.27 -26.81
C VAL A 646 4.13 6.56 -27.79
N THR A 647 2.95 6.90 -27.27
CA THR A 647 1.80 7.27 -28.09
C THR A 647 2.05 8.61 -28.79
N ILE A 648 1.34 8.85 -29.90
CA ILE A 648 1.45 10.09 -30.68
C ILE A 648 0.76 11.23 -29.89
N PRO A 649 1.49 12.29 -29.48
CA PRO A 649 0.89 13.46 -28.86
C PRO A 649 -0.17 14.14 -29.74
N LYS A 650 -1.28 14.55 -29.13
CA LYS A 650 -2.20 15.53 -29.73
C LYS A 650 -1.66 16.95 -29.55
N ARG A 651 -2.37 17.91 -30.13
CA ARG A 651 -2.02 19.33 -30.08
C ARG A 651 -1.94 19.84 -28.62
N PRO A 652 -0.92 20.65 -28.29
CA PRO A 652 -0.73 21.16 -26.95
C PRO A 652 -1.77 22.22 -26.60
N ALA A 653 -1.89 22.49 -25.30
CA ALA A 653 -2.86 23.46 -24.80
C ALA A 653 -2.63 24.88 -25.33
N PHE A 654 -3.70 25.66 -25.41
CA PHE A 654 -3.70 27.07 -25.83
C PHE A 654 -3.18 27.35 -27.25
N SER A 655 -3.18 26.33 -28.12
CA SER A 655 -2.83 26.52 -29.54
C SER A 655 -3.87 27.39 -30.25
N VAL A 656 -3.40 28.22 -31.19
CA VAL A 656 -4.24 29.17 -31.96
C VAL A 656 -4.99 28.49 -33.12
N ARG A 657 -4.60 27.27 -33.48
CA ARG A 657 -5.16 26.48 -34.59
C ARG A 657 -6.03 25.32 -34.04
N THR A 658 -7.05 24.87 -34.78
CA THR A 658 -7.99 23.81 -34.36
C THR A 658 -7.63 22.43 -34.95
N ASP A 659 -8.01 21.35 -34.27
CA ASP A 659 -7.70 19.95 -34.64
C ASP A 659 -8.31 19.48 -35.98
N GLU A 660 -9.26 20.25 -36.55
CA GLU A 660 -9.93 19.93 -37.82
C GLU A 660 -8.98 19.91 -39.04
N ASP A 661 -7.80 20.51 -38.94
CA ASP A 661 -6.81 20.54 -40.03
C ASP A 661 -5.99 19.23 -40.15
N ASP A 662 -6.08 18.30 -39.18
CA ASP A 662 -5.14 17.17 -39.05
C ASP A 662 -5.71 15.77 -39.36
N GLU A 663 -7.00 15.62 -39.69
CA GLU A 663 -7.57 14.32 -40.05
C GLU A 663 -7.10 13.79 -41.43
N ASN A 664 -6.60 14.65 -42.31
CA ASN A 664 -6.22 14.28 -43.68
C ASN A 664 -4.76 13.84 -43.88
N ARG A 665 -3.93 13.73 -42.82
CA ARG A 665 -2.49 13.38 -42.93
C ARG A 665 -2.02 12.23 -42.04
N ARG A 666 -2.93 11.48 -41.40
CA ARG A 666 -2.55 10.33 -40.54
C ARG A 666 -1.88 9.17 -41.30
N ASP A 667 -1.99 9.12 -42.62
CA ASP A 667 -1.43 8.06 -43.47
C ASP A 667 0.06 8.25 -43.86
N GLN A 668 0.72 9.34 -43.44
CA GLN A 668 2.11 9.65 -43.85
C GLN A 668 3.15 9.78 -42.72
N LEU A 669 2.78 9.59 -41.45
CA LEU A 669 3.72 9.61 -40.33
C LEU A 669 4.53 8.30 -40.28
N HIS A 670 5.51 8.18 -41.18
CA HIS A 670 6.68 7.32 -40.97
C HIS A 670 7.47 7.92 -39.80
N LEU A 671 7.07 7.61 -38.56
CA LEU A 671 8.01 7.74 -37.45
C LEU A 671 9.17 6.78 -37.76
N GLU A 672 10.35 7.34 -38.01
CA GLU A 672 11.60 6.64 -37.70
C GLU A 672 11.54 6.32 -36.20
N ILE A 673 10.98 5.15 -35.90
CA ILE A 673 11.30 4.42 -34.69
C ILE A 673 12.82 4.36 -34.71
N CYS A 674 13.49 5.03 -33.78
CA CYS A 674 14.91 4.84 -33.54
C CYS A 674 15.12 3.38 -33.11
N SER A 675 15.15 2.50 -34.11
CA SER A 675 15.63 1.13 -34.02
C SER A 675 17.14 1.26 -33.81
N VAL A 676 17.59 0.79 -32.65
CA VAL A 676 19.01 0.51 -32.44
C VAL A 676 19.32 -0.80 -33.16
N ASP A 677 19.41 -0.74 -34.48
CA ASP A 677 20.04 -1.78 -35.31
C ASP A 677 21.02 -1.10 -36.30
N ASP A 678 21.99 -0.36 -35.77
CA ASP A 678 23.18 0.01 -36.53
C ASP A 678 24.16 -1.18 -36.56
N ALA A 679 23.77 -2.21 -37.32
CA ALA A 679 24.72 -3.14 -37.92
C ALA A 679 24.57 -3.02 -39.43
N THR A 680 25.19 -1.99 -39.99
CA THR A 680 25.42 -1.90 -41.44
C THR A 680 26.28 -3.09 -41.86
N ILE A 681 25.65 -4.14 -42.39
CA ILE A 681 26.33 -5.23 -43.08
C ILE A 681 27.00 -4.63 -44.31
N SER A 682 28.30 -4.41 -44.23
CA SER A 682 29.11 -4.25 -45.43
C SER A 682 29.22 -5.60 -46.11
N GLN A 683 28.74 -5.66 -47.36
CA GLN A 683 28.85 -6.80 -48.26
C GLN A 683 30.28 -7.38 -48.28
N VAL A 684 30.41 -8.68 -47.99
CA VAL A 684 31.51 -9.48 -48.51
C VAL A 684 31.09 -9.97 -49.90
N VAL A 685 31.63 -9.34 -50.93
CA VAL A 685 31.56 -9.85 -52.30
C VAL A 685 32.48 -11.06 -52.40
N GLY A 686 31.90 -12.21 -52.74
CA GLY A 686 32.67 -13.42 -53.08
C GLY A 686 33.08 -13.43 -54.55
N ARG A 687 34.39 -13.31 -54.79
CA ARG A 687 35.17 -14.22 -55.64
C ARG A 687 36.66 -14.07 -55.33
#